data_AF-A0A4E9F6Q7-F1
#
_entry.id   AF-A0A4E9F6Q7-F1
#
_cell.length_a   1.000
_cell.length_b   1.000
_cell.length_c   1.000
_cell.angle_alpha   90.00
_cell.angle_beta   90.00
_cell.angle_gamma   90.00
#
_symmetry.space_group_name_H-M   'P 1'
#
loop_
_entity.id
_entity.type
_entity.pdbx_description
1 polymer ?
#
loop_
_entity_poly.entity_id
_entity_poly.type
_entity_poly.pdbx_seq_one_letter_code
_entity_poly.pdbx_strand_id
1 'polypeptide(L)'
;MLRMQSVLAFSSSREPLSGLLHFVHKTVNRKHEISQSILLYCDNLHGRWHFHEIRAIFLRRYLLKNIALELFLASRTAIMFAFTDENTVRKVVDCLPRVGVGAKYGLPQSRKTSLMTPRQLFKHSDMSQKWQRREISNFDYLMFLNTVAGRTYNDLNQYPIFPWVLANYTSPTLDLNIASNFRDLSKPIGALSENRRKFFQDRYSSWEHETIPPFHYGTHYSTQAFTLNWLLRVEPFTTIFLHMQSGKFDHSNRLFHSIAEAWESCQRDSHDVKELIPELYYMPEMLLNTNGYDLGKRDDGSAVSDIILPAWAKSAEHFIALHRQALESDLVSCQMNQWIDLIFGYKQKGPEAVRATNVFYYLTYEGALDLNSVDNASMREGLEQQMISFGQTPAQLMTEPHPPRHSIMTISPMMFQSCRDDLCMLMKFISNSSVVHISANTFAQLAHPTVVSITNNLIFALNRWNTNYTGPSVPSISTSIGNQNNENNADSMGNTISNLPLTVDPLLAAGNPSQPLPRRHLGEPFDQRLKIRWNNFVTTVESRSIIACGYPDYSFRVIDTDTAKVRQVIYGHCDVVTCLARSEANLFADCYIASGSLDCTVVLWHWNAQTQSIAGEYNVVGEAATPRAILTGHETIVTMICVSAEHGVVISASQDGTVLIHTTMGDLLRRLESENLHSFPDKEVNLLLVSRECILLVLHGRHNLVTFTTSGRELSCFRVPERILCGALSRDGEYVVVGTKDGRVAVLRLFPMQLLYTFQQADSAVRSIALSSNQRFVLAGLDSGAIIVFNIDFNKWHYEYRHRYSVR
;
A
#
# COMPACT_ATOMS: atom_id res chain seq x y z
N MET A 1 15.35 -18.63 -11.27
CA MET A 1 14.82 -18.76 -12.65
C MET A 1 15.14 -20.15 -13.17
N LEU A 2 14.14 -21.04 -13.19
CA LEU A 2 14.30 -22.38 -13.75
C LEU A 2 14.02 -22.32 -15.26
N ARG A 3 14.99 -22.75 -16.07
CA ARG A 3 14.78 -22.93 -17.52
C ARG A 3 13.91 -24.18 -17.70
N MET A 4 12.61 -24.07 -17.46
CA MET A 4 11.65 -25.16 -17.63
C MET A 4 11.20 -25.23 -19.08
N GLN A 5 11.71 -26.24 -19.80
CA GLN A 5 11.00 -26.72 -20.99
C GLN A 5 9.88 -27.64 -20.52
N SER A 6 8.65 -27.13 -20.49
CA SER A 6 7.48 -27.88 -20.03
C SER A 6 6.27 -27.60 -20.91
N VAL A 7 5.51 -28.65 -21.19
CA VAL A 7 4.27 -28.62 -21.97
C VAL A 7 3.15 -28.08 -21.07
N LEU A 8 2.64 -26.88 -21.36
CA LEU A 8 1.34 -26.44 -20.84
C LEU A 8 0.25 -27.34 -21.45
N ALA A 9 -0.35 -28.19 -20.63
CA ALA A 9 -1.48 -29.01 -21.04
C ALA A 9 -2.78 -28.28 -20.67
N PHE A 10 -3.53 -27.85 -21.68
CA PHE A 10 -4.91 -27.41 -21.50
C PHE A 10 -5.83 -28.63 -21.48
N SER A 11 -6.38 -28.97 -20.31
CA SER A 11 -7.55 -29.85 -20.26
C SER A 11 -8.80 -28.98 -20.28
N SER A 12 -9.39 -28.78 -21.47
CA SER A 12 -10.81 -28.44 -21.53
C SER A 12 -11.59 -29.73 -21.25
N SER A 13 -11.98 -29.97 -19.99
CA SER A 13 -13.05 -30.92 -19.72
C SER A 13 -14.30 -30.45 -20.49
N ARG A 14 -15.10 -31.39 -21.00
CA ARG A 14 -16.28 -31.18 -21.87
C ARG A 14 -17.44 -30.40 -21.23
N GLU A 15 -17.18 -29.56 -20.24
CA GLU A 15 -18.14 -28.61 -19.68
C GLU A 15 -17.58 -27.18 -19.79
N PRO A 16 -18.22 -26.26 -20.53
CA PRO A 16 -17.71 -24.90 -20.76
C PRO A 16 -17.71 -23.98 -19.52
N LEU A 17 -17.84 -24.53 -18.31
CA LEU A 17 -18.09 -23.77 -17.08
C LEU A 17 -16.98 -23.85 -16.02
N SER A 18 -15.97 -24.73 -16.14
CA SER A 18 -14.87 -24.81 -15.17
C SER A 18 -13.50 -24.48 -15.80
N GLY A 19 -13.20 -23.19 -15.95
CA GLY A 19 -11.90 -22.72 -16.45
C GLY A 19 -10.77 -22.97 -15.44
N LEU A 20 -9.89 -23.94 -15.72
CA LEU A 20 -8.72 -24.29 -14.91
C LEU A 20 -7.45 -24.30 -15.77
N LEU A 21 -6.41 -23.61 -15.32
CA LEU A 21 -5.06 -23.72 -15.88
C LEU A 21 -4.25 -24.73 -15.06
N HIS A 22 -3.67 -25.73 -15.72
CA HIS A 22 -2.86 -26.76 -15.07
C HIS A 22 -1.45 -26.76 -15.63
N PHE A 23 -0.46 -26.63 -14.75
CA PHE A 23 0.94 -26.78 -15.08
C PHE A 23 1.51 -27.99 -14.35
N VAL A 24 2.15 -28.89 -15.10
CA VAL A 24 2.85 -30.04 -14.52
C VAL A 24 4.30 -29.98 -14.99
N HIS A 25 5.22 -29.73 -14.06
CA HIS A 25 6.64 -29.91 -14.33
C HIS A 25 6.91 -31.37 -14.72
N LYS A 26 7.49 -31.59 -15.90
CA LYS A 26 8.10 -32.87 -16.28
C LYS A 26 9.61 -32.71 -16.19
N THR A 27 10.24 -33.45 -15.28
CA THR A 27 11.69 -33.50 -15.14
C THR A 27 12.27 -34.11 -16.43
N VAL A 28 12.80 -33.28 -17.33
CA VAL A 28 13.59 -33.75 -18.46
C VAL A 28 15.05 -33.79 -18.02
N ASN A 29 15.65 -34.98 -18.03
CA ASN A 29 17.07 -35.24 -17.72
C ASN A 29 18.01 -34.36 -18.56
N ARG A 30 18.25 -33.11 -18.13
CA ARG A 30 19.30 -32.24 -18.64
C ARG A 30 20.29 -31.97 -17.52
N LYS A 31 21.48 -32.58 -17.66
CA LYS A 31 22.83 -32.43 -17.06
C LYS A 31 23.15 -31.47 -15.89
N HIS A 32 22.24 -30.69 -15.35
CA HIS A 32 22.39 -29.91 -14.11
C HIS A 32 21.21 -30.19 -13.19
N GLU A 33 21.40 -31.08 -12.21
CA GLU A 33 20.45 -31.26 -11.12
C GLU A 33 20.35 -29.93 -10.35
N ILE A 34 19.18 -29.29 -10.42
CA ILE A 34 18.89 -28.13 -9.59
C ILE A 34 18.90 -28.59 -8.13
N SER A 35 19.57 -27.84 -7.26
CA SER A 35 19.59 -28.13 -5.83
C SER A 35 18.17 -28.18 -5.26
N GLN A 36 17.85 -29.22 -4.49
CA GLN A 36 16.57 -29.36 -3.79
C GLN A 36 16.25 -28.15 -2.90
N SER A 37 17.28 -27.51 -2.32
CA SER A 37 17.12 -26.30 -1.51
C SER A 37 16.48 -25.13 -2.27
N ILE A 38 16.77 -24.99 -3.57
CA ILE A 38 16.16 -23.95 -4.40
C ILE A 38 14.73 -24.33 -4.78
N LEU A 39 14.50 -25.61 -5.08
CA LEU A 39 13.18 -26.11 -5.46
C LEU A 39 12.15 -25.91 -4.34
N LEU A 40 12.57 -25.92 -3.08
CA LEU A 40 11.72 -25.62 -1.92
C LEU A 40 11.10 -24.21 -1.97
N TYR A 41 11.82 -23.23 -2.52
CA TYR A 41 11.33 -21.85 -2.69
C TYR A 41 10.68 -21.60 -4.05
N CYS A 42 10.62 -22.61 -4.91
CA CYS A 42 9.93 -22.51 -6.20
C CYS A 42 8.45 -22.84 -6.01
N ASP A 43 7.64 -21.81 -5.80
CA ASP A 43 6.20 -21.99 -5.75
C ASP A 43 5.65 -22.48 -7.09
N ASN A 44 4.56 -23.24 -7.03
CA ASN A 44 3.76 -23.65 -8.18
C ASN A 44 4.46 -24.54 -9.23
N LEU A 45 5.47 -25.34 -8.85
CA LEU A 45 6.05 -26.39 -9.71
C LEU A 45 4.98 -27.32 -10.32
N HIS A 46 3.88 -27.52 -9.60
CA HIS A 46 2.69 -28.25 -10.03
C HIS A 46 1.41 -27.41 -9.83
N GLY A 47 1.47 -26.15 -10.25
CA GLY A 47 0.41 -25.17 -10.01
C GLY A 47 -0.92 -25.47 -10.72
N ARG A 48 -2.01 -25.17 -10.03
CA ARG A 48 -3.38 -25.15 -10.56
C ARG A 48 -3.99 -23.80 -10.24
N TRP A 49 -4.53 -23.13 -11.24
CA TRP A 49 -5.11 -21.80 -11.07
C TRP A 49 -6.47 -21.71 -11.74
N HIS A 50 -7.46 -21.29 -10.97
CA HIS A 50 -8.80 -21.10 -11.50
C HIS A 50 -8.86 -19.79 -12.27
N PHE A 51 -9.61 -19.77 -13.38
CA PHE A 51 -9.69 -18.58 -14.24
C PHE A 51 -10.26 -17.36 -13.49
N HIS A 52 -11.16 -17.57 -12.53
CA HIS A 52 -11.72 -16.51 -11.70
C HIS A 52 -10.72 -15.92 -10.70
N GLU A 53 -9.53 -16.48 -10.54
CA GLU A 53 -8.45 -15.96 -9.70
C GLU A 53 -7.51 -15.05 -10.47
N ILE A 54 -7.42 -15.20 -11.79
CA ILE A 54 -6.56 -14.38 -12.64
C ILE A 54 -7.13 -12.95 -12.69
N ARG A 55 -6.30 -11.95 -12.42
CA ARG A 55 -6.67 -10.51 -12.35
C ARG A 55 -5.99 -9.67 -13.44
N ALA A 56 -4.81 -10.07 -13.91
CA ALA A 56 -4.12 -9.43 -15.02
C ALA A 56 -3.20 -10.40 -15.75
N ILE A 57 -2.97 -10.15 -17.04
CA ILE A 57 -2.12 -10.93 -17.94
C ILE A 57 -1.26 -9.94 -18.73
N PHE A 58 0.06 -10.09 -18.65
CA PHE A 58 1.00 -9.24 -19.37
C PHE A 58 1.85 -10.03 -20.34
N LEU A 59 2.02 -9.49 -21.54
CA LEU A 59 3.13 -9.86 -22.42
C LEU A 59 4.47 -9.46 -21.76
N ARG A 60 5.40 -10.41 -21.72
CA ARG A 60 6.74 -10.25 -21.16
C ARG A 60 7.80 -10.66 -22.17
N ARG A 61 9.00 -10.17 -21.92
CA ARG A 61 10.19 -10.64 -22.61
C ARG A 61 10.90 -11.70 -21.79
N TYR A 62 11.52 -12.64 -22.49
CA TYR A 62 12.52 -13.54 -21.95
C TYR A 62 13.70 -13.53 -22.93
N LEU A 63 14.91 -13.27 -22.43
CA LEU A 63 16.11 -13.05 -23.26
C LEU A 63 15.85 -12.01 -24.37
N LEU A 64 15.21 -10.90 -24.00
CA LEU A 64 14.84 -9.78 -24.89
C LEU A 64 13.88 -10.12 -26.05
N LYS A 65 13.26 -11.31 -26.08
CA LYS A 65 12.20 -11.68 -27.06
C LYS A 65 10.82 -11.71 -26.41
N ASN A 66 9.76 -11.28 -27.11
CA ASN A 66 8.37 -11.23 -26.60
C ASN A 66 7.69 -12.62 -26.55
N ILE A 67 8.37 -13.58 -25.91
CA ILE A 67 7.98 -14.98 -25.85
C ILE A 67 7.57 -15.40 -24.44
N ALA A 68 7.20 -14.46 -23.56
CA ALA A 68 6.79 -14.79 -22.20
C ALA A 68 5.44 -14.13 -21.84
N LEU A 69 4.76 -14.72 -20.85
CA LEU A 69 3.54 -14.18 -20.25
C LEU A 69 3.69 -14.17 -18.72
N GLU A 70 3.13 -13.16 -18.08
CA GLU A 70 3.01 -13.11 -16.63
C GLU A 70 1.55 -12.97 -16.21
N LEU A 71 1.09 -13.87 -15.34
CA LEU A 71 -0.25 -13.92 -14.78
C LEU A 71 -0.21 -13.38 -13.35
N PHE A 72 -1.08 -12.43 -13.03
CA PHE A 72 -1.27 -11.92 -11.67
C PHE A 72 -2.58 -12.46 -11.11
N LEU A 73 -2.52 -13.04 -9.92
CA LEU A 73 -3.66 -13.67 -9.25
C LEU A 73 -4.31 -12.75 -8.21
N ALA A 74 -5.50 -13.13 -7.76
CA ALA A 74 -6.24 -12.46 -6.69
C ALA A 74 -5.48 -12.49 -5.35
N SER A 75 -4.66 -13.52 -5.13
CA SER A 75 -3.75 -13.65 -3.98
C SER A 75 -2.55 -12.68 -4.02
N ARG A 76 -2.43 -11.84 -5.05
CA ARG A 76 -1.27 -10.97 -5.33
C ARG A 76 0.02 -11.69 -5.73
N THR A 77 -0.01 -13.02 -5.86
CA THR A 77 1.06 -13.81 -6.46
C THR A 77 1.11 -13.55 -7.98
N ALA A 78 2.31 -13.52 -8.55
CA ALA A 78 2.54 -13.42 -9.98
C ALA A 78 3.34 -14.63 -10.47
N ILE A 79 2.94 -15.20 -11.60
CA ILE A 79 3.62 -16.37 -12.20
C ILE A 79 3.99 -16.04 -13.64
N MET A 80 5.26 -16.28 -14.00
CA MET A 80 5.79 -16.03 -15.33
C MET A 80 6.07 -17.33 -16.08
N PHE A 81 5.64 -17.41 -17.33
CA PHE A 81 5.90 -18.50 -18.25
C PHE A 81 6.66 -17.99 -19.48
N ALA A 82 7.70 -18.71 -19.90
CA ALA A 82 8.37 -18.50 -21.18
C ALA A 82 7.97 -19.60 -22.18
N PHE A 83 7.79 -19.22 -23.44
CA PHE A 83 7.32 -20.05 -24.54
C PHE A 83 8.38 -20.12 -25.65
N THR A 84 8.13 -20.98 -26.65
CA THR A 84 9.05 -21.17 -27.79
C THR A 84 9.04 -20.01 -28.76
N ASP A 85 7.88 -19.37 -28.96
CA ASP A 85 7.66 -18.37 -30.00
C ASP A 85 6.44 -17.49 -29.70
N GLU A 86 6.33 -16.36 -30.41
CA GLU A 86 5.24 -15.39 -30.21
C GLU A 86 3.85 -15.93 -30.64
N ASN A 87 3.79 -16.87 -31.59
CA ASN A 87 2.51 -17.42 -32.04
C ASN A 87 1.90 -18.31 -30.95
N THR A 88 2.74 -19.05 -30.22
CA THR A 88 2.35 -19.83 -29.04
C THR A 88 1.80 -18.92 -27.95
N VAL A 89 2.45 -17.78 -27.68
CA VAL A 89 1.96 -16.77 -26.73
C VAL A 89 0.55 -16.29 -27.09
N ARG A 90 0.30 -15.95 -28.36
CA ARG A 90 -1.03 -15.50 -28.83
C ARG A 90 -2.10 -16.57 -28.61
N LYS A 91 -1.80 -17.82 -29.01
CA LYS A 91 -2.71 -18.97 -28.80
C LYS A 91 -3.07 -19.18 -27.33
N VAL A 92 -2.10 -19.03 -26.43
CA VAL A 92 -2.31 -19.15 -24.99
C VAL A 92 -3.21 -18.02 -24.46
N VAL A 93 -2.96 -16.77 -24.86
CA VAL A 93 -3.82 -15.64 -24.47
C VAL A 93 -5.25 -15.79 -24.95
N ASP A 94 -5.47 -16.37 -26.13
CA ASP A 94 -6.81 -16.63 -26.66
C ASP A 94 -7.62 -17.60 -25.78
N CYS A 95 -6.94 -18.54 -25.11
CA CYS A 95 -7.54 -19.48 -24.16
C CYS A 95 -7.74 -18.91 -22.75
N LEU A 96 -7.06 -17.82 -22.37
CA LEU A 96 -7.09 -17.23 -21.03
C LEU A 96 -8.28 -16.25 -20.84
N PRO A 97 -8.67 -15.93 -19.59
CA PRO A 97 -9.78 -15.01 -19.32
C PRO A 97 -9.48 -13.58 -19.83
N ARG A 98 -10.54 -12.83 -20.16
CA ARG A 98 -10.45 -11.48 -20.77
C ARG A 98 -10.17 -10.39 -19.73
N VAL A 99 -9.14 -10.55 -18.92
CA VAL A 99 -8.83 -9.60 -17.82
C VAL A 99 -7.93 -8.44 -18.24
N GLY A 100 -7.30 -8.51 -19.42
CA GLY A 100 -6.33 -7.52 -19.85
C GLY A 100 -5.13 -7.42 -18.90
N VAL A 101 -4.58 -6.23 -18.77
CA VAL A 101 -3.51 -5.90 -17.80
C VAL A 101 -4.07 -5.46 -16.44
N GLY A 102 -5.30 -5.86 -16.12
CA GLY A 102 -6.02 -5.47 -14.92
C GLY A 102 -6.65 -4.07 -15.00
N ALA A 103 -7.45 -3.72 -13.99
CA ALA A 103 -8.22 -2.47 -13.96
C ALA A 103 -7.41 -1.24 -13.44
N LYS A 104 -6.23 -1.45 -12.84
CA LYS A 104 -5.47 -0.39 -12.13
C LYS A 104 -4.96 0.71 -13.08
N TYR A 105 -4.58 0.36 -14.30
CA TYR A 105 -3.84 1.25 -15.22
C TYR A 105 -4.72 2.04 -16.20
N GLY A 106 -6.04 2.07 -15.97
CA GLY A 106 -6.99 2.81 -16.83
C GLY A 106 -7.13 2.22 -18.24
N LEU A 107 -6.75 0.96 -18.44
CA LEU A 107 -6.77 0.29 -19.74
C LEU A 107 -7.97 -0.69 -19.83
N PRO A 108 -8.53 -0.91 -21.04
CA PRO A 108 -9.62 -1.87 -21.22
C PRO A 108 -9.20 -3.30 -20.84
N GLN A 109 -10.05 -4.03 -20.13
CA GLN A 109 -9.82 -5.43 -19.80
C GLN A 109 -10.14 -6.31 -21.01
N SER A 110 -9.14 -6.50 -21.88
CA SER A 110 -9.29 -7.28 -23.12
C SER A 110 -8.03 -8.11 -23.42
N ARG A 111 -8.20 -9.20 -24.18
CA ARG A 111 -7.06 -10.01 -24.67
C ARG A 111 -6.12 -9.21 -25.56
N LYS A 112 -6.68 -8.29 -26.37
CA LYS A 112 -5.89 -7.34 -27.17
C LYS A 112 -4.97 -6.51 -26.27
N THR A 113 -5.49 -6.03 -25.14
CA THR A 113 -4.69 -5.27 -24.16
C THR A 113 -3.56 -6.10 -23.55
N SER A 114 -3.78 -7.40 -23.34
CA SER A 114 -2.76 -8.32 -22.79
C SER A 114 -1.57 -8.51 -23.73
N LEU A 115 -1.78 -8.33 -25.04
CA LEU A 115 -0.79 -8.45 -26.11
C LEU A 115 -0.22 -7.10 -26.58
N MET A 116 -0.58 -5.99 -25.94
CA MET A 116 -0.05 -4.67 -26.29
C MET A 116 1.45 -4.59 -25.98
N THR A 117 2.20 -3.90 -26.84
CA THR A 117 3.61 -3.64 -26.59
C THR A 117 3.79 -2.67 -25.41
N PRO A 118 4.94 -2.65 -24.72
CA PRO A 118 5.22 -1.69 -23.64
C PRO A 118 4.92 -0.23 -24.02
N ARG A 119 5.31 0.20 -25.22
CA ARG A 119 5.02 1.54 -25.76
C ARG A 119 3.52 1.81 -25.91
N GLN A 120 2.76 0.81 -26.37
CA GLN A 120 1.31 0.92 -26.50
C GLN A 120 0.62 0.99 -25.14
N LEU A 121 1.04 0.17 -24.17
CA LEU A 121 0.50 0.19 -22.80
C LEU A 121 0.75 1.55 -22.14
N PHE A 122 1.97 2.08 -22.24
CA PHE A 122 2.30 3.40 -21.71
C PHE A 122 1.44 4.51 -22.36
N LYS A 123 1.36 4.51 -23.70
CA LYS A 123 0.64 5.56 -24.45
C LYS A 123 -0.86 5.64 -24.13
N HIS A 124 -1.51 4.51 -23.87
CA HIS A 124 -2.97 4.46 -23.64
C HIS A 124 -3.35 4.50 -22.16
N SER A 125 -2.39 4.39 -21.24
CA SER A 125 -2.66 4.45 -19.81
C SER A 125 -2.87 5.89 -19.34
N ASP A 126 -3.71 6.07 -18.33
CA ASP A 126 -3.94 7.36 -17.66
C ASP A 126 -2.99 7.63 -16.48
N MET A 127 -2.05 6.71 -16.21
CA MET A 127 -1.17 6.76 -15.04
C MET A 127 -0.23 7.96 -15.05
N SER A 128 0.26 8.39 -16.22
CA SER A 128 1.11 9.58 -16.34
C SER A 128 0.37 10.84 -15.90
N GLN A 129 -0.89 11.00 -16.30
CA GLN A 129 -1.73 12.14 -15.88
C GLN A 129 -2.04 12.07 -14.38
N LYS A 130 -2.36 10.88 -13.85
CA LYS A 130 -2.57 10.66 -12.40
C LYS A 130 -1.35 11.04 -11.59
N TRP A 131 -0.15 10.65 -12.05
CA TRP A 131 1.11 11.01 -11.41
C TRP A 131 1.37 12.52 -11.44
N GLN A 132 1.17 13.16 -12.60
CA GLN A 132 1.29 14.61 -12.73
C GLN A 132 0.32 15.35 -11.80
N ARG A 133 -0.89 14.81 -11.58
CA ARG A 133 -1.92 15.35 -10.66
C ARG A 133 -1.72 14.94 -9.19
N ARG A 134 -0.65 14.22 -8.87
CA ARG A 134 -0.35 13.69 -7.52
C ARG A 134 -1.42 12.75 -6.95
N GLU A 135 -2.19 12.08 -7.82
CA GLU A 135 -3.13 11.02 -7.41
C GLU A 135 -2.42 9.70 -7.10
N ILE A 136 -1.20 9.52 -7.61
CA ILE A 136 -0.29 8.41 -7.31
C ILE A 136 1.09 8.95 -6.95
N SER A 137 1.80 8.23 -6.08
CA SER A 137 3.14 8.57 -5.59
C SER A 137 4.23 8.40 -6.67
N ASN A 138 5.43 8.94 -6.45
CA ASN A 138 6.59 8.67 -7.30
C ASN A 138 6.92 7.18 -7.27
N PHE A 139 6.89 6.54 -6.10
CA PHE A 139 7.09 5.11 -5.95
C PHE A 139 6.11 4.28 -6.80
N ASP A 140 4.80 4.56 -6.70
CA ASP A 140 3.78 3.85 -7.48
C ASP A 140 3.96 4.04 -8.99
N TYR A 141 4.34 5.25 -9.39
CA TYR A 141 4.58 5.56 -10.80
C TYR A 141 5.82 4.85 -11.34
N LEU A 142 6.91 4.80 -10.57
CA LEU A 142 8.10 4.02 -10.91
C LEU A 142 7.79 2.51 -11.00
N MET A 143 6.98 1.98 -10.08
CA MET A 143 6.51 0.58 -10.16
C MET A 143 5.68 0.32 -11.42
N PHE A 144 4.79 1.26 -11.79
CA PHE A 144 4.04 1.19 -13.03
C PHE A 144 4.96 1.17 -14.25
N LEU A 145 5.92 2.10 -14.35
CA LEU A 145 6.86 2.17 -15.47
C LEU A 145 7.67 0.89 -15.60
N ASN A 146 8.20 0.36 -14.48
CA ASN A 146 8.89 -0.93 -14.44
C ASN A 146 8.00 -2.06 -14.96
N THR A 147 6.77 -2.19 -14.44
CA THR A 147 5.82 -3.25 -14.83
C THR A 147 5.45 -3.20 -16.31
N VAL A 148 5.19 -2.00 -16.84
CA VAL A 148 4.87 -1.80 -18.26
C VAL A 148 6.08 -2.02 -19.15
N ALA A 149 7.27 -1.65 -18.69
CA ALA A 149 8.53 -1.92 -19.39
C ALA A 149 8.94 -3.41 -19.36
N GLY A 150 8.14 -4.28 -18.76
CA GLY A 150 8.36 -5.73 -18.72
C GLY A 150 9.27 -6.20 -17.58
N ARG A 151 9.55 -5.34 -16.59
CA ARG A 151 10.28 -5.73 -15.38
C ARG A 151 9.37 -6.54 -14.45
N THR A 152 9.97 -7.50 -13.73
CA THR A 152 9.24 -8.45 -12.88
C THR A 152 10.14 -8.95 -11.74
N TYR A 153 9.51 -9.38 -10.64
CA TYR A 153 10.17 -10.08 -9.54
C TYR A 153 10.50 -11.54 -9.85
N ASN A 154 9.83 -12.15 -10.85
CA ASN A 154 10.04 -13.55 -11.25
C ASN A 154 11.35 -13.78 -12.03
N ASP A 155 11.87 -12.73 -12.67
CA ASP A 155 13.14 -12.73 -13.38
C ASP A 155 14.11 -11.71 -12.77
N LEU A 156 15.09 -12.20 -12.01
CA LEU A 156 16.10 -11.35 -11.37
C LEU A 156 16.99 -10.59 -12.38
N ASN A 157 17.06 -11.02 -13.65
CA ASN A 157 17.76 -10.31 -14.71
C ASN A 157 16.92 -9.13 -15.28
N GLN A 158 15.61 -9.14 -15.01
CA GLN A 158 14.66 -8.10 -15.35
C GLN A 158 14.01 -7.49 -14.11
N TYR A 159 14.77 -7.39 -13.03
CA TYR A 159 14.28 -6.84 -11.77
C TYR A 159 13.85 -5.36 -11.92
N PRO A 160 12.85 -4.89 -11.15
CA PRO A 160 12.50 -3.47 -11.13
C PRO A 160 13.66 -2.58 -10.67
N ILE A 161 13.70 -1.36 -11.20
CA ILE A 161 14.85 -0.44 -11.09
C ILE A 161 14.37 0.89 -10.55
N PHE A 162 15.08 1.39 -9.54
CA PHE A 162 14.82 2.67 -8.88
C PHE A 162 16.09 3.53 -8.86
N PRO A 163 15.97 4.86 -8.88
CA PRO A 163 17.13 5.74 -8.82
C PRO A 163 17.79 5.68 -7.45
N TRP A 164 19.10 5.91 -7.38
CA TRP A 164 19.67 6.57 -6.20
C TRP A 164 19.10 7.99 -6.09
N VAL A 165 18.54 8.35 -4.94
CA VAL A 165 17.96 9.69 -4.70
C VAL A 165 18.89 10.56 -3.85
N LEU A 166 19.35 10.05 -2.71
CA LEU A 166 20.25 10.78 -1.83
C LEU A 166 21.71 10.62 -2.27
N ALA A 167 22.51 11.64 -2.01
CA ALA A 167 23.96 11.68 -2.24
C ALA A 167 24.77 11.83 -0.93
N ASN A 168 24.10 12.08 0.21
CA ASN A 168 24.74 12.30 1.51
C ASN A 168 24.46 11.14 2.48
N TYR A 169 25.48 10.29 2.67
CA TYR A 169 25.44 9.14 3.59
C TYR A 169 26.47 9.23 4.72
N THR A 170 27.14 10.38 4.88
CA THR A 170 28.24 10.56 5.84
C THR A 170 27.96 11.60 6.91
N SER A 171 27.03 12.53 6.66
CA SER A 171 26.70 13.59 7.61
C SER A 171 25.96 13.05 8.85
N PRO A 172 26.10 13.70 10.02
CA PRO A 172 25.38 13.31 11.24
C PRO A 172 23.86 13.56 11.16
N THR A 173 23.44 14.47 10.29
CA THR A 173 22.04 14.86 10.09
C THR A 173 21.73 14.92 8.60
N LEU A 174 20.49 14.58 8.23
CA LEU A 174 19.99 14.70 6.87
C LEU A 174 18.84 15.72 6.84
N ASP A 175 19.03 16.80 6.09
CA ASP A 175 17.97 17.76 5.78
C ASP A 175 17.49 17.57 4.34
N LEU A 176 16.26 17.08 4.20
CA LEU A 176 15.62 16.82 2.90
C LEU A 176 15.22 18.11 2.15
N ASN A 177 15.48 19.30 2.71
CA ASN A 177 15.28 20.57 2.03
C ASN A 177 16.53 21.07 1.30
N ILE A 178 17.70 20.52 1.61
CA ILE A 178 18.97 20.96 1.03
C ILE A 178 19.22 20.18 -0.26
N ALA A 179 19.22 20.89 -1.39
CA ALA A 179 19.40 20.28 -2.71
C ALA A 179 20.72 19.50 -2.87
N SER A 180 21.80 19.88 -2.17
CA SER A 180 23.09 19.17 -2.21
C SER A 180 23.05 17.78 -1.57
N ASN A 181 22.01 17.45 -0.80
CA ASN A 181 21.81 16.09 -0.28
C ASN A 181 21.22 15.13 -1.33
N PHE A 182 20.79 15.64 -2.49
CA PHE A 182 20.16 14.86 -3.56
C PHE A 182 21.11 14.66 -4.74
N ARG A 183 20.96 13.52 -5.41
CA ARG A 183 21.61 13.24 -6.68
C ARG A 183 20.95 14.05 -7.80
N ASP A 184 21.76 14.50 -8.76
CA ASP A 184 21.29 15.00 -10.05
C ASP A 184 20.62 13.86 -10.86
N LEU A 185 19.28 13.86 -10.89
CA LEU A 185 18.47 12.84 -11.57
C LEU A 185 18.51 12.98 -13.11
N SER A 186 19.08 14.05 -13.65
CA SER A 186 19.23 14.23 -15.10
C SER A 186 20.40 13.43 -15.69
N LYS A 187 21.25 12.86 -14.83
CA LYS A 187 22.49 12.17 -15.20
C LYS A 187 22.51 10.70 -14.74
N PRO A 188 23.02 9.78 -15.58
CA PRO A 188 23.30 8.40 -15.15
C PRO A 188 24.45 8.37 -14.12
N ILE A 189 24.57 7.27 -13.36
CA ILE A 189 25.56 7.13 -12.27
C ILE A 189 26.98 7.48 -12.73
N GLY A 190 27.40 6.95 -13.88
CA GLY A 190 28.74 7.16 -14.41
C GLY A 190 29.04 8.61 -14.85
N ALA A 191 28.03 9.46 -14.98
CA ALA A 191 28.16 10.86 -15.39
C ALA A 191 28.02 11.87 -14.24
N LEU A 192 27.82 11.40 -13.00
CA LEU A 192 27.69 12.28 -11.83
C LEU A 192 29.00 12.98 -11.48
N SER A 193 30.11 12.23 -11.49
CA SER A 193 31.46 12.77 -11.34
C SER A 193 32.01 13.22 -12.68
N GLU A 194 32.45 14.47 -12.77
CA GLU A 194 32.98 15.05 -14.01
C GLU A 194 34.21 14.29 -14.54
N ASN A 195 35.09 13.85 -13.64
CA ASN A 195 36.28 13.08 -14.01
C ASN A 195 35.91 11.72 -14.64
N ARG A 196 34.91 11.03 -14.08
CA ARG A 196 34.43 9.75 -14.63
C ARG A 196 33.63 9.95 -15.91
N ARG A 197 32.82 11.01 -15.99
CA ARG A 197 32.11 11.39 -17.20
C ARG A 197 33.09 11.54 -18.37
N LYS A 198 34.19 12.26 -18.16
CA LYS A 198 35.26 12.41 -19.16
C LYS A 198 35.87 11.07 -19.54
N PHE A 199 36.25 10.23 -18.57
CA PHE A 199 36.79 8.89 -18.84
C PHE A 199 35.87 8.03 -19.73
N PHE A 200 34.56 8.03 -19.45
CA PHE A 200 33.61 7.26 -20.25
C PHE A 200 33.38 7.88 -21.63
N GLN A 201 33.37 9.21 -21.74
CA GLN A 201 33.28 9.91 -23.03
C GLN A 201 34.51 9.66 -23.90
N ASP A 202 35.71 9.66 -23.31
CA ASP A 202 36.96 9.33 -23.99
C ASP A 202 36.93 7.89 -24.49
N ARG A 203 36.53 6.93 -23.64
CA ARG A 203 36.34 5.52 -24.04
C ARG A 203 35.39 5.37 -25.22
N TYR A 204 34.25 6.07 -25.19
CA TYR A 204 33.26 6.01 -26.27
C TYR A 204 33.80 6.58 -27.58
N SER A 205 34.53 7.71 -27.49
CA SER A 205 35.01 8.46 -28.64
C SER A 205 36.23 7.81 -29.31
N SER A 206 37.08 7.13 -28.53
CA SER A 206 38.26 6.41 -29.03
C SER A 206 37.98 4.94 -29.37
N TRP A 207 36.71 4.53 -29.39
CA TRP A 207 36.35 3.12 -29.57
C TRP A 207 36.44 2.72 -31.04
N GLU A 208 37.45 1.92 -31.36
CA GLU A 208 37.66 1.34 -32.68
C GLU A 208 37.55 -0.19 -32.58
N HIS A 209 36.38 -0.72 -32.93
CA HIS A 209 36.16 -2.17 -33.02
C HIS A 209 35.23 -2.46 -34.21
N GLU A 210 35.57 -3.46 -35.02
CA GLU A 210 34.87 -3.73 -36.29
C GLU A 210 33.40 -4.14 -36.10
N THR A 211 33.11 -4.94 -35.08
CA THR A 211 31.79 -5.55 -34.86
C THR A 211 31.03 -5.03 -33.64
N ILE A 212 31.69 -4.34 -32.71
CA ILE A 212 31.12 -3.94 -31.43
C ILE A 212 30.94 -2.43 -31.43
N PRO A 213 29.69 -1.92 -31.40
CA PRO A 213 29.43 -0.49 -31.34
C PRO A 213 30.07 0.18 -30.11
N PRO A 214 30.41 1.48 -30.19
CA PRO A 214 30.92 2.23 -29.05
C PRO A 214 29.91 2.26 -27.90
N PHE A 215 30.43 2.19 -26.66
CA PHE A 215 29.64 2.25 -25.44
C PHE A 215 30.39 2.98 -24.33
N HIS A 216 29.66 3.56 -23.38
CA HIS A 216 30.22 4.16 -22.18
C HIS A 216 30.47 3.07 -21.13
N TYR A 217 29.48 2.22 -20.90
CA TYR A 217 29.46 1.25 -19.80
C TYR A 217 29.46 -0.19 -20.31
N GLY A 218 30.48 -0.97 -19.93
CA GLY A 218 30.51 -2.43 -20.11
C GLY A 218 29.74 -3.17 -19.01
N THR A 219 29.37 -2.48 -17.94
CA THR A 219 28.54 -2.96 -16.84
C THR A 219 27.17 -2.29 -16.90
N HIS A 220 26.12 -3.02 -16.53
CA HIS A 220 24.74 -2.52 -16.55
C HIS A 220 24.31 -2.06 -15.16
N TYR A 221 23.29 -1.20 -15.06
CA TYR A 221 22.81 -0.68 -13.77
C TYR A 221 21.91 -1.67 -12.99
N SER A 222 21.51 -2.77 -13.61
CA SER A 222 20.62 -3.79 -13.05
C SER A 222 21.00 -5.17 -13.56
N THR A 223 21.34 -6.08 -12.65
CA THR A 223 21.71 -7.48 -12.93
C THR A 223 21.19 -8.37 -11.80
N GLN A 224 21.03 -9.67 -12.07
CA GLN A 224 20.67 -10.64 -11.02
C GLN A 224 21.69 -10.64 -9.86
N ALA A 225 22.98 -10.51 -10.17
CA ALA A 225 24.03 -10.45 -9.16
C ALA A 225 23.85 -9.26 -8.20
N PHE A 226 23.45 -8.09 -8.72
CA PHE A 226 23.18 -6.92 -7.89
C PHE A 226 21.95 -7.12 -7.02
N THR A 227 20.86 -7.64 -7.58
CA THR A 227 19.64 -7.92 -6.80
C THR A 227 19.92 -8.88 -5.65
N LEU A 228 20.66 -9.97 -5.90
CA LEU A 228 21.02 -10.93 -4.86
C LEU A 228 21.97 -10.33 -3.82
N ASN A 229 22.92 -9.48 -4.21
CA ASN A 229 23.82 -8.82 -3.26
C ASN A 229 23.06 -7.82 -2.37
N TRP A 230 22.12 -7.05 -2.95
CA TRP A 230 21.25 -6.16 -2.18
C TRP A 230 20.41 -6.93 -1.16
N LEU A 231 19.82 -8.06 -1.57
CA LEU A 231 18.87 -8.83 -0.78
C LEU A 231 19.50 -10.01 -0.01
N LEU A 232 20.83 -10.03 0.12
CA LEU A 232 21.59 -11.16 0.66
C LEU A 232 21.09 -11.66 2.03
N ARG A 233 20.55 -10.77 2.88
CA ARG A 233 20.09 -11.10 4.24
C ARG A 233 18.68 -11.70 4.31
N VAL A 234 17.97 -11.76 3.19
CA VAL A 234 16.56 -12.18 3.15
C VAL A 234 16.42 -13.47 2.35
N GLU A 235 15.77 -14.48 2.92
CA GLU A 235 15.37 -15.67 2.15
C GLU A 235 14.18 -15.35 1.23
N PRO A 236 14.13 -15.91 0.00
CA PRO A 236 14.97 -16.98 -0.55
C PRO A 236 16.28 -16.52 -1.22
N PHE A 237 16.60 -15.21 -1.20
CA PHE A 237 17.72 -14.65 -1.95
C PHE A 237 19.07 -15.14 -1.43
N THR A 238 19.20 -15.37 -0.11
CA THR A 238 20.38 -15.99 0.49
C THR A 238 20.64 -17.38 -0.11
N THR A 239 19.63 -18.26 -0.14
CA THR A 239 19.76 -19.61 -0.72
C THR A 239 20.16 -19.57 -2.19
N ILE A 240 19.57 -18.66 -2.97
CA ILE A 240 19.90 -18.49 -4.40
C ILE A 240 21.34 -17.99 -4.57
N PHE A 241 21.76 -17.01 -3.75
CA PHE A 241 23.12 -16.46 -3.77
C PHE A 241 24.16 -17.54 -3.46
N LEU A 242 23.94 -18.31 -2.38
CA LEU A 242 24.83 -19.41 -2.00
C LEU A 242 24.95 -20.45 -3.12
N HIS A 243 23.86 -20.80 -3.80
CA HIS A 243 23.92 -21.72 -4.92
C HIS A 243 24.78 -21.19 -6.08
N MET A 244 24.66 -19.91 -6.42
CA MET A 244 25.49 -19.29 -7.45
C MET A 244 26.97 -19.24 -7.08
N GLN A 245 27.29 -19.15 -5.78
CA GLN A 245 28.64 -19.05 -5.24
C GLN A 245 29.16 -20.38 -4.66
N SER A 246 28.75 -21.51 -5.25
CA SER A 246 29.24 -22.86 -4.88
C SER A 246 29.05 -23.23 -3.39
N GLY A 247 27.97 -22.75 -2.78
CA GLY A 247 27.55 -23.07 -1.41
C GLY A 247 28.17 -22.22 -0.31
N LYS A 248 28.92 -21.16 -0.63
CA LYS A 248 29.55 -20.27 0.36
C LYS A 248 29.23 -18.81 0.07
N PHE A 249 29.25 -17.98 1.11
CA PHE A 249 29.22 -16.53 0.92
C PHE A 249 30.47 -16.06 0.16
N ASP A 250 30.33 -14.97 -0.57
CA ASP A 250 31.47 -14.34 -1.25
C ASP A 250 32.41 -13.67 -0.22
N HIS A 251 33.56 -13.21 -0.68
CA HIS A 251 34.54 -12.52 0.16
C HIS A 251 33.89 -11.32 0.89
N SER A 252 34.08 -11.20 2.20
CA SER A 252 33.36 -10.23 3.04
C SER A 252 33.47 -8.77 2.58
N ASN A 253 34.60 -8.37 1.98
CA ASN A 253 34.79 -7.03 1.38
C ASN A 253 33.96 -6.76 0.11
N ARG A 254 33.45 -7.79 -0.57
CA ARG A 254 32.61 -7.65 -1.77
C ARG A 254 31.12 -7.71 -1.47
N LEU A 255 30.76 -8.24 -0.30
CA LEU A 255 29.37 -8.26 0.16
C LEU A 255 28.89 -6.83 0.41
N PHE A 256 27.64 -6.55 0.06
CA PHE A 256 27.01 -5.30 0.47
C PHE A 256 27.02 -5.20 2.01
N HIS A 257 27.70 -4.22 2.60
CA HIS A 257 27.80 -4.10 4.06
C HIS A 257 27.64 -2.67 4.58
N SER A 258 27.68 -1.65 3.72
CA SER A 258 27.50 -0.25 4.09
C SER A 258 26.81 0.51 2.97
N ILE A 259 25.83 1.34 3.31
CA ILE A 259 25.16 2.22 2.33
C ILE A 259 26.15 3.26 1.79
N ALA A 260 26.96 3.85 2.68
CA ALA A 260 27.92 4.88 2.31
C ALA A 260 29.01 4.33 1.38
N GLU A 261 29.59 3.16 1.70
CA GLU A 261 30.60 2.55 0.83
C GLU A 261 30.00 2.08 -0.51
N ALA A 262 28.75 1.58 -0.52
CA ALA A 262 28.08 1.23 -1.77
C ALA A 262 27.87 2.45 -2.68
N TRP A 263 27.45 3.59 -2.10
CA TRP A 263 27.35 4.85 -2.83
C TRP A 263 28.71 5.34 -3.33
N GLU A 264 29.75 5.32 -2.48
CA GLU A 264 31.11 5.72 -2.87
C GLU A 264 31.67 4.85 -3.99
N SER A 265 31.44 3.53 -3.94
CA SER A 265 31.81 2.58 -4.99
C SER A 265 31.18 2.98 -6.32
N CYS A 266 29.86 3.21 -6.34
CA CYS A 266 29.14 3.71 -7.51
C CYS A 266 29.69 5.04 -8.05
N GLN A 267 30.31 5.88 -7.21
CA GLN A 267 30.90 7.15 -7.60
C GLN A 267 32.36 7.03 -8.09
N ARG A 268 33.11 6.00 -7.70
CA ARG A 268 34.55 5.88 -7.96
C ARG A 268 34.91 4.76 -8.95
N ASP A 269 34.36 3.56 -8.79
CA ASP A 269 34.74 2.40 -9.58
C ASP A 269 34.17 2.49 -11.01
N SER A 270 35.02 2.40 -12.03
CA SER A 270 34.60 2.41 -13.44
C SER A 270 33.73 1.23 -13.86
N HIS A 271 33.69 0.16 -13.05
CA HIS A 271 32.86 -1.02 -13.26
C HIS A 271 31.55 -0.98 -12.46
N ASP A 272 31.38 -0.02 -11.55
CA ASP A 272 30.19 0.10 -10.71
C ASP A 272 29.34 1.30 -11.11
N VAL A 273 28.24 1.02 -11.81
CA VAL A 273 27.24 2.00 -12.25
C VAL A 273 25.83 1.58 -11.87
N LYS A 274 25.69 0.78 -10.80
CA LYS A 274 24.42 0.21 -10.36
C LYS A 274 23.43 1.27 -9.85
N GLU A 275 22.17 1.09 -10.25
CA GLU A 275 21.03 1.80 -9.68
C GLU A 275 20.44 0.97 -8.53
N LEU A 276 19.45 1.54 -7.83
CA LEU A 276 18.80 0.89 -6.70
C LEU A 276 17.68 -0.06 -7.12
N ILE A 277 17.25 -0.86 -6.14
CA ILE A 277 16.04 -1.68 -6.19
C ILE A 277 14.91 -1.02 -5.40
N PRO A 278 13.62 -1.34 -5.67
CA PRO A 278 12.49 -0.77 -4.93
C PRO A 278 12.58 -0.95 -3.42
N GLU A 279 13.13 -2.07 -2.96
CA GLU A 279 13.18 -2.50 -1.56
C GLU A 279 13.90 -1.49 -0.64
N LEU A 280 14.86 -0.73 -1.17
CA LEU A 280 15.53 0.35 -0.42
C LEU A 280 14.62 1.57 -0.12
N TYR A 281 13.34 1.51 -0.49
CA TYR A 281 12.32 2.50 -0.20
C TYR A 281 11.13 1.96 0.60
N TYR A 282 11.12 0.67 0.97
CA TYR A 282 10.02 0.11 1.77
C TYR A 282 10.37 -1.11 2.65
N MET A 283 11.51 -1.78 2.45
CA MET A 283 11.82 -3.06 3.11
C MET A 283 13.05 -2.95 4.02
N PRO A 284 12.90 -2.62 5.32
CA PRO A 284 14.02 -2.49 6.26
C PRO A 284 14.75 -3.82 6.53
N GLU A 285 14.08 -4.96 6.37
CA GLU A 285 14.62 -6.28 6.67
C GLU A 285 15.86 -6.62 5.85
N MET A 286 16.01 -6.08 4.63
CA MET A 286 17.21 -6.31 3.82
C MET A 286 18.50 -5.76 4.47
N LEU A 287 18.36 -4.83 5.42
CA LEU A 287 19.47 -4.15 6.08
C LEU A 287 19.91 -4.85 7.37
N LEU A 288 19.21 -5.90 7.78
CA LEU A 288 19.38 -6.56 9.08
C LEU A 288 19.71 -8.03 8.89
N ASN A 289 20.69 -8.54 9.63
CA ASN A 289 21.06 -9.94 9.65
C ASN A 289 20.25 -10.71 10.70
N THR A 290 18.91 -10.67 10.56
CA THR A 290 17.99 -11.29 11.53
C THR A 290 18.14 -12.82 11.61
N ASN A 291 18.61 -13.44 10.52
CA ASN A 291 18.87 -14.88 10.45
C ASN A 291 20.19 -15.30 11.12
N GLY A 292 21.01 -14.35 11.59
CA GLY A 292 22.28 -14.65 12.27
C GLY A 292 23.33 -15.30 11.35
N TYR A 293 23.35 -14.95 10.06
CA TYR A 293 24.33 -15.49 9.12
C TYR A 293 25.76 -15.08 9.49
N ASP A 294 26.70 -16.01 9.35
CA ASP A 294 28.13 -15.70 9.39
C ASP A 294 28.58 -15.17 8.02
N LEU A 295 28.71 -13.85 7.92
CA LEU A 295 29.16 -13.15 6.71
C LEU A 295 30.67 -12.87 6.73
N GLY A 296 31.39 -13.44 7.71
CA GLY A 296 32.83 -13.30 7.87
C GLY A 296 33.29 -11.95 8.41
N LYS A 297 34.60 -11.72 8.30
CA LYS A 297 35.26 -10.47 8.69
C LYS A 297 35.96 -9.86 7.48
N ARG A 298 35.92 -8.54 7.40
CA ARG A 298 36.66 -7.75 6.41
C ARG A 298 38.16 -7.79 6.70
N ASP A 299 38.95 -7.29 5.75
CA ASP A 299 40.42 -7.24 5.87
C ASP A 299 40.87 -6.34 7.02
N ASP A 300 40.06 -5.34 7.39
CA ASP A 300 40.25 -4.46 8.56
C ASP A 300 39.88 -5.13 9.90
N GLY A 301 39.40 -6.37 9.87
CA GLY A 301 38.97 -7.14 11.03
C GLY A 301 37.53 -6.89 11.49
N SER A 302 36.81 -5.94 10.87
CA SER A 302 35.40 -5.67 11.19
C SER A 302 34.50 -6.83 10.77
N ALA A 303 33.58 -7.22 11.66
CA ALA A 303 32.62 -8.28 11.37
C ALA A 303 31.50 -7.75 10.46
N VAL A 304 31.13 -8.53 9.45
CA VAL A 304 30.00 -8.21 8.57
C VAL A 304 28.73 -8.82 9.17
N SER A 305 27.70 -8.01 9.40
CA SER A 305 26.39 -8.46 9.88
C SER A 305 25.30 -7.55 9.30
N ASP A 306 24.70 -6.71 10.15
CA ASP A 306 23.77 -5.66 9.75
C ASP A 306 24.48 -4.65 8.85
N ILE A 307 23.73 -4.05 7.94
CA ILE A 307 24.26 -3.01 7.07
C ILE A 307 24.59 -1.77 7.90
N ILE A 308 25.79 -1.23 7.71
CA ILE A 308 26.22 0.02 8.31
C ILE A 308 25.39 1.15 7.70
N LEU A 309 24.52 1.73 8.52
CA LEU A 309 23.65 2.84 8.16
C LEU A 309 24.38 4.19 8.31
N PRO A 310 23.94 5.22 7.56
CA PRO A 310 24.40 6.59 7.80
C PRO A 310 24.09 7.07 9.22
N ALA A 311 24.90 7.97 9.76
CA ALA A 311 24.77 8.47 11.14
C ALA A 311 23.40 9.12 11.45
N TRP A 312 22.73 9.68 10.43
CA TRP A 312 21.39 10.25 10.58
C TRP A 312 20.27 9.21 10.71
N ALA A 313 20.52 7.95 10.36
CA ALA A 313 19.55 6.86 10.47
C ALA A 313 19.72 6.14 11.82
N LYS A 314 18.66 6.16 12.63
CA LYS A 314 18.65 5.56 13.98
C LYS A 314 18.37 4.05 13.97
N SER A 315 17.73 3.58 12.91
CA SER A 315 17.41 2.18 12.66
C SER A 315 17.20 1.96 11.17
N ALA A 316 17.10 0.71 10.73
CA ALA A 316 16.81 0.36 9.33
C ALA A 316 15.46 0.93 8.88
N GLU A 317 14.46 0.95 9.77
CA GLU A 317 13.14 1.52 9.50
C GLU A 317 13.19 3.03 9.37
N HIS A 318 13.95 3.70 10.23
CA HIS A 318 14.16 5.15 10.10
C HIS A 318 14.89 5.49 8.80
N PHE A 319 15.86 4.67 8.39
CA PHE A 319 16.53 4.81 7.10
C PHE A 319 15.53 4.70 5.94
N ILE A 320 14.74 3.63 5.89
CA ILE A 320 13.74 3.40 4.84
C ILE A 320 12.69 4.51 4.80
N ALA A 321 12.20 4.96 5.97
CA ALA A 321 11.26 6.06 6.06
C ALA A 321 11.83 7.35 5.45
N LEU A 322 13.09 7.70 5.77
CA LEU A 322 13.75 8.87 5.19
C LEU A 322 14.03 8.72 3.69
N HIS A 323 14.39 7.51 3.23
CA HIS A 323 14.53 7.20 1.81
C HIS A 323 13.23 7.38 1.05
N ARG A 324 12.10 6.89 1.59
CA ARG A 324 10.78 7.07 0.98
C ARG A 324 10.39 8.55 0.96
N GLN A 325 10.59 9.28 2.06
CA GLN A 325 10.35 10.72 2.11
C GLN A 325 11.22 11.50 1.10
N ALA A 326 12.49 11.11 0.93
CA ALA A 326 13.36 11.71 -0.08
C ALA A 326 12.84 11.45 -1.50
N LEU A 327 12.43 10.23 -1.82
CA LEU A 327 11.86 9.85 -3.12
C LEU A 327 10.59 10.64 -3.46
N GLU A 328 9.73 10.88 -2.47
CA GLU A 328 8.47 11.60 -2.64
C GLU A 328 8.60 13.13 -2.53
N SER A 329 9.77 13.63 -2.11
CA SER A 329 10.03 15.06 -1.95
C SER A 329 9.75 15.89 -3.21
N ASP A 330 9.47 17.18 -3.01
CA ASP A 330 9.24 18.12 -4.11
C ASP A 330 10.48 18.26 -5.03
N LEU A 331 11.70 18.17 -4.46
CA LEU A 331 12.97 18.25 -5.19
C LEU A 331 13.14 17.09 -6.18
N VAL A 332 12.75 15.89 -5.77
CA VAL A 332 12.76 14.71 -6.65
C VAL A 332 11.60 14.77 -7.63
N SER A 333 10.40 15.12 -7.17
CA SER A 333 9.19 15.18 -7.99
C SER A 333 9.34 16.12 -9.20
N CYS A 334 10.07 17.24 -9.08
CA CYS A 334 10.27 18.18 -10.19
C CYS A 334 11.34 17.74 -11.21
N GLN A 335 12.16 16.72 -10.90
CA GLN A 335 13.23 16.23 -11.76
C GLN A 335 13.10 14.76 -12.18
N MET A 336 12.23 13.98 -11.54
CA MET A 336 12.08 12.53 -11.76
C MET A 336 11.84 12.16 -13.23
N ASN A 337 11.12 13.00 -13.97
CA ASN A 337 10.91 12.81 -15.41
C ASN A 337 12.23 12.71 -16.20
N GLN A 338 13.29 13.41 -15.77
CA GLN A 338 14.60 13.36 -16.43
C GLN A 338 15.34 12.05 -16.18
N TRP A 339 15.16 11.42 -15.02
CA TRP A 339 15.68 10.07 -14.77
C TRP A 339 14.90 9.04 -15.58
N ILE A 340 13.58 9.20 -15.68
CA ILE A 340 12.74 8.36 -16.53
C ILE A 340 13.18 8.45 -18.00
N ASP A 341 13.59 9.63 -18.48
CA ASP A 341 14.13 9.80 -19.83
C ASP A 341 15.38 8.96 -20.09
N LEU A 342 16.25 8.76 -19.09
CA LEU A 342 17.46 7.94 -19.19
C LEU A 342 17.14 6.44 -19.26
N ILE A 343 16.22 5.97 -18.41
CA ILE A 343 15.97 4.53 -18.22
C ILE A 343 14.90 3.99 -19.18
N PHE A 344 13.82 4.72 -19.39
CA PHE A 344 12.65 4.28 -20.17
C PHE A 344 12.31 5.20 -21.36
N GLY A 345 12.84 6.42 -21.38
CA GLY A 345 12.47 7.44 -22.35
C GLY A 345 13.48 7.63 -23.48
N TYR A 346 13.50 8.85 -24.00
CA TYR A 346 14.18 9.15 -25.26
C TYR A 346 15.72 9.18 -25.16
N LYS A 347 16.30 9.31 -23.95
CA LYS A 347 17.75 9.26 -23.70
C LYS A 347 18.29 7.85 -23.46
N GLN A 348 17.46 6.80 -23.63
CA GLN A 348 17.89 5.40 -23.50
C GLN A 348 18.79 4.94 -24.67
N LYS A 349 18.53 5.46 -25.89
CA LYS A 349 19.22 5.08 -27.14
C LYS A 349 19.45 6.31 -28.03
N GLY A 350 20.28 6.16 -29.06
CA GLY A 350 20.49 7.17 -30.10
C GLY A 350 21.36 8.36 -29.65
N PRO A 351 21.37 9.46 -30.42
CA PRO A 351 22.25 10.62 -30.17
C PRO A 351 22.08 11.25 -28.78
N GLU A 352 20.85 11.21 -28.25
CA GLU A 352 20.52 11.74 -26.93
C GLU A 352 21.14 10.91 -25.81
N ALA A 353 21.20 9.57 -25.97
CA ALA A 353 21.92 8.70 -25.05
C ALA A 353 23.43 8.98 -25.08
N VAL A 354 24.00 9.29 -26.25
CA VAL A 354 25.42 9.68 -26.36
C VAL A 354 25.68 10.99 -25.62
N ARG A 355 24.85 12.01 -25.84
CA ARG A 355 24.99 13.32 -25.19
C ARG A 355 24.86 13.24 -23.66
N ALA A 356 23.98 12.36 -23.18
CA ALA A 356 23.79 12.12 -21.76
C ALA A 356 24.80 11.15 -21.13
N THR A 357 25.76 10.62 -21.92
CA THR A 357 26.71 9.59 -21.47
C THR A 357 25.97 8.37 -20.91
N ASN A 358 24.99 7.83 -21.67
CA ASN A 358 24.04 6.81 -21.23
C ASN A 358 23.97 5.59 -22.18
N VAL A 359 25.10 5.25 -22.82
CA VAL A 359 25.17 4.11 -23.76
C VAL A 359 25.81 2.91 -23.09
N PHE A 360 25.04 1.82 -22.99
CA PHE A 360 25.47 0.53 -22.43
C PHE A 360 25.97 -0.40 -23.55
N TYR A 361 26.53 -1.53 -23.15
CA TYR A 361 26.97 -2.55 -24.10
C TYR A 361 25.82 -3.04 -24.99
N TYR A 362 26.06 -3.20 -26.30
CA TYR A 362 24.99 -3.36 -27.28
C TYR A 362 24.04 -4.56 -27.01
N LEU A 363 24.56 -5.67 -26.45
CA LEU A 363 23.76 -6.86 -26.13
C LEU A 363 22.71 -6.65 -25.03
N THR A 364 22.78 -5.54 -24.27
CA THR A 364 21.77 -5.25 -23.24
C THR A 364 20.46 -4.75 -23.85
N TYR A 365 20.47 -4.32 -25.12
CA TYR A 365 19.33 -3.69 -25.77
C TYR A 365 18.50 -4.68 -26.61
N GLU A 366 17.17 -4.56 -26.48
CA GLU A 366 16.23 -5.29 -27.32
C GLU A 366 16.49 -5.04 -28.81
N GLY A 367 16.49 -6.13 -29.60
CA GLY A 367 16.69 -6.11 -31.05
C GLY A 367 18.14 -6.03 -31.54
N ALA A 368 19.14 -6.00 -30.64
CA ALA A 368 20.53 -5.85 -31.02
C ALA A 368 21.15 -7.11 -31.70
N LEU A 369 20.66 -8.30 -31.35
CA LEU A 369 21.08 -9.57 -31.93
C LEU A 369 19.89 -10.51 -32.04
N ASP A 370 19.67 -11.12 -33.20
CA ASP A 370 18.79 -12.27 -33.31
C ASP A 370 19.57 -13.56 -33.03
N LEU A 371 19.40 -14.16 -31.85
CA LEU A 371 20.06 -15.42 -31.50
C LEU A 371 19.76 -16.56 -32.49
N ASN A 372 18.67 -16.46 -33.27
CA ASN A 372 18.33 -17.47 -34.28
C ASN A 372 19.20 -17.38 -35.54
N SER A 373 19.90 -16.26 -35.77
CA SER A 373 20.85 -16.12 -36.87
C SER A 373 22.25 -16.64 -36.55
N VAL A 374 22.50 -17.09 -35.31
CA VAL A 374 23.79 -17.63 -34.87
C VAL A 374 23.77 -19.16 -34.97
N ASP A 375 24.37 -19.70 -36.04
CA ASP A 375 24.39 -21.15 -36.31
C ASP A 375 25.22 -21.94 -35.29
N ASN A 376 26.32 -21.35 -34.79
CA ASN A 376 27.22 -22.02 -33.86
C ASN A 376 26.58 -22.11 -32.46
N ALA A 377 26.26 -23.34 -32.02
CA ALA A 377 25.63 -23.60 -30.74
C ALA A 377 26.44 -23.10 -29.54
N SER A 378 27.77 -23.24 -29.55
CA SER A 378 28.63 -22.76 -28.46
C SER A 378 28.67 -21.24 -28.39
N MET A 379 28.71 -20.57 -29.55
CA MET A 379 28.67 -19.11 -29.62
C MET A 379 27.32 -18.57 -29.15
N ARG A 380 26.23 -19.20 -29.59
CA ARG A 380 24.87 -18.87 -29.14
C ARG A 380 24.71 -19.05 -27.63
N GLU A 381 25.21 -20.15 -27.06
CA GLU A 381 25.19 -20.36 -25.61
C GLU A 381 26.01 -19.31 -24.86
N GLY A 382 27.19 -18.95 -25.37
CA GLY A 382 28.00 -17.87 -24.80
C GLY A 382 27.29 -16.51 -24.82
N LEU A 383 26.65 -16.17 -25.93
CA LEU A 383 25.88 -14.93 -26.08
C LEU A 383 24.63 -14.92 -25.18
N GLU A 384 23.92 -16.06 -25.07
CA GLU A 384 22.81 -16.22 -24.13
C GLU A 384 23.27 -16.00 -22.68
N GLN A 385 24.38 -16.61 -22.27
CA GLN A 385 24.94 -16.42 -20.92
C GLN A 385 25.36 -14.97 -20.67
N GLN A 386 25.88 -14.29 -21.70
CA GLN A 386 26.23 -12.89 -21.60
C GLN A 386 24.99 -12.00 -21.43
N MET A 387 23.92 -12.25 -22.19
CA MET A 387 22.65 -11.51 -22.06
C MET A 387 22.01 -11.71 -20.68
N ILE A 388 22.09 -12.92 -20.13
CA ILE A 388 21.59 -13.22 -18.78
C ILE A 388 22.43 -12.46 -17.74
N SER A 389 23.75 -12.62 -17.77
CA SER A 389 24.62 -12.23 -16.66
C SER A 389 24.95 -10.74 -16.60
N PHE A 390 25.00 -10.06 -17.76
CA PHE A 390 25.50 -8.68 -17.85
C PHE A 390 24.40 -7.62 -17.96
N GLY A 391 23.15 -8.01 -17.68
CA GLY A 391 22.01 -7.11 -17.54
C GLY A 391 21.25 -6.85 -18.83
N GLN A 392 19.96 -6.55 -18.66
CA GLN A 392 19.03 -6.30 -19.76
C GLN A 392 18.42 -4.92 -19.58
N THR A 393 18.51 -4.05 -20.58
CA THR A 393 17.91 -2.70 -20.58
C THR A 393 16.37 -2.82 -20.70
N PRO A 394 15.57 -1.99 -20.00
CA PRO A 394 14.12 -2.09 -20.05
C PRO A 394 13.57 -1.70 -21.42
N ALA A 395 12.30 -2.02 -21.68
CA ALA A 395 11.63 -1.53 -22.89
C ALA A 395 11.65 0.00 -22.92
N GLN A 396 11.93 0.59 -24.08
CA GLN A 396 11.73 2.02 -24.28
C GLN A 396 10.23 2.32 -24.39
N LEU A 397 9.70 3.08 -23.43
CA LEU A 397 8.28 3.40 -23.32
C LEU A 397 7.88 4.62 -24.16
N MET A 398 8.81 5.55 -24.40
CA MET A 398 8.57 6.77 -25.18
C MET A 398 9.84 7.27 -25.86
N THR A 399 9.66 8.03 -26.94
CA THR A 399 10.74 8.66 -27.74
C THR A 399 10.74 10.17 -27.64
N GLU A 400 9.77 10.73 -26.92
CA GLU A 400 9.69 12.16 -26.60
C GLU A 400 10.10 12.39 -25.14
N PRO A 401 10.48 13.62 -24.76
CA PRO A 401 10.75 13.96 -23.37
C PRO A 401 9.56 13.65 -22.45
N HIS A 402 9.83 13.03 -21.30
CA HIS A 402 8.80 12.72 -20.33
C HIS A 402 8.23 14.01 -19.70
N PRO A 403 6.89 14.18 -19.66
CA PRO A 403 6.27 15.34 -19.02
C PRO A 403 6.67 15.47 -17.55
N PRO A 404 6.92 16.69 -17.02
CA PRO A 404 7.24 16.88 -15.61
C PRO A 404 6.00 16.69 -14.72
N ARG A 405 6.21 16.31 -13.45
CA ARG A 405 5.14 16.25 -12.44
C ARG A 405 4.68 17.67 -12.09
N HIS A 406 3.37 17.90 -11.95
CA HIS A 406 2.90 19.25 -11.59
C HIS A 406 3.27 19.59 -10.13
N SER A 407 3.57 20.88 -9.92
CA SER A 407 3.66 21.43 -8.57
C SER A 407 2.29 21.39 -7.91
N ILE A 408 2.26 21.07 -6.62
CA ILE A 408 1.02 21.06 -5.87
C ILE A 408 0.33 22.42 -5.83
N MET A 409 1.08 23.53 -5.96
CA MET A 409 0.52 24.88 -6.04
C MET A 409 -0.40 25.06 -7.25
N THR A 410 -0.11 24.35 -8.35
CA THR A 410 -0.92 24.39 -9.57
C THR A 410 -2.23 23.60 -9.41
N ILE A 411 -2.21 22.53 -8.60
CA ILE A 411 -3.35 21.62 -8.43
C ILE A 411 -4.31 22.09 -7.34
N SER A 412 -3.78 22.62 -6.23
CA SER A 412 -4.58 22.99 -5.06
C SER A 412 -4.06 24.28 -4.42
N PRO A 413 -4.28 25.45 -5.03
CA PRO A 413 -3.75 26.73 -4.55
C PRO A 413 -4.25 27.09 -3.14
N MET A 414 -5.47 26.65 -2.77
CA MET A 414 -6.05 26.90 -1.44
C MET A 414 -5.66 25.86 -0.37
N MET A 415 -4.82 24.86 -0.70
CA MET A 415 -4.45 23.79 0.24
C MET A 415 -3.78 24.32 1.52
N PHE A 416 -3.05 25.44 1.42
CA PHE A 416 -2.34 26.07 2.53
C PHE A 416 -3.14 27.18 3.22
N GLN A 417 -4.43 27.32 2.93
CA GLN A 417 -5.27 28.32 3.59
C GLN A 417 -5.54 27.87 5.04
N SER A 418 -4.92 28.57 5.99
CA SER A 418 -5.12 28.35 7.42
C SER A 418 -6.59 28.57 7.80
N CYS A 419 -7.28 27.54 8.27
CA CYS A 419 -8.52 27.72 9.01
C CYS A 419 -8.17 28.20 10.43
N ARG A 420 -8.89 29.22 10.92
CA ARG A 420 -8.59 29.86 12.20
C ARG A 420 -9.23 29.16 13.40
N ASP A 421 -10.33 28.45 13.18
CA ASP A 421 -11.09 27.77 14.23
C ASP A 421 -11.10 26.26 13.98
N ASP A 422 -10.62 25.51 14.97
CA ASP A 422 -10.62 24.04 14.91
C ASP A 422 -12.01 23.47 15.19
N LEU A 423 -12.85 24.14 15.98
CA LEU A 423 -14.20 23.64 16.29
C LEU A 423 -15.19 24.10 15.20
N CYS A 424 -15.75 23.16 14.44
CA CYS A 424 -16.74 23.46 13.40
C CYS A 424 -18.18 23.40 13.92
N MET A 425 -18.49 22.41 14.76
CA MET A 425 -19.86 22.15 15.23
C MET A 425 -19.87 21.29 16.50
N LEU A 426 -20.83 21.56 17.38
CA LEU A 426 -21.25 20.69 18.49
C LEU A 426 -22.74 20.38 18.31
N MET A 427 -23.10 19.10 18.20
CA MET A 427 -24.47 18.63 18.00
C MET A 427 -24.84 17.68 19.13
N LYS A 428 -25.86 18.03 19.94
CA LYS A 428 -26.27 17.24 21.12
C LYS A 428 -27.61 16.56 20.89
N PHE A 429 -27.70 15.26 21.14
CA PHE A 429 -28.96 14.51 21.07
C PHE A 429 -29.77 14.67 22.37
N ILE A 430 -31.11 14.67 22.24
CA ILE A 430 -32.05 14.79 23.36
C ILE A 430 -31.92 13.60 24.34
N SER A 431 -31.51 12.43 23.86
CA SER A 431 -31.39 11.22 24.68
C SER A 431 -30.32 11.31 25.76
N ASN A 432 -29.31 12.19 25.59
CA ASN A 432 -28.09 12.24 26.42
C ASN A 432 -27.39 10.89 26.59
N SER A 433 -27.68 9.90 25.73
CA SER A 433 -27.06 8.59 25.77
C SER A 433 -25.73 8.64 25.04
N SER A 434 -24.68 8.09 25.65
CA SER A 434 -23.30 8.11 25.13
C SER A 434 -23.21 7.63 23.69
N VAL A 435 -22.51 8.38 22.83
CA VAL A 435 -22.30 8.02 21.41
C VAL A 435 -21.13 7.04 21.30
N VAL A 436 -21.44 5.75 21.33
CA VAL A 436 -20.45 4.67 21.39
C VAL A 436 -19.83 4.31 20.05
N HIS A 437 -20.45 4.67 18.92
CA HIS A 437 -19.90 4.45 17.58
C HIS A 437 -20.25 5.61 16.65
N ILE A 438 -19.29 6.01 15.82
CA ILE A 438 -19.46 6.96 14.72
C ILE A 438 -18.80 6.37 13.49
N SER A 439 -19.49 6.47 12.35
CA SER A 439 -18.93 6.18 11.04
C SER A 439 -19.17 7.35 10.08
N ALA A 440 -18.11 7.79 9.40
CA ALA A 440 -18.10 8.98 8.56
C ALA A 440 -18.13 8.61 7.07
N ASN A 441 -19.31 8.26 6.56
CA ASN A 441 -19.54 7.92 5.16
C ASN A 441 -19.80 9.18 4.32
N THR A 442 -18.77 10.02 4.20
CA THR A 442 -18.88 11.38 3.64
C THR A 442 -18.40 11.51 2.19
N PHE A 443 -18.34 10.41 1.42
CA PHE A 443 -17.91 10.43 0.02
C PHE A 443 -18.88 11.24 -0.86
N ALA A 444 -18.35 12.17 -1.67
CA ALA A 444 -19.16 13.02 -2.54
C ALA A 444 -19.90 12.26 -3.64
N GLN A 445 -19.43 11.05 -3.98
CA GLN A 445 -20.07 10.17 -4.96
C GLN A 445 -21.32 9.46 -4.40
N LEU A 446 -21.55 9.48 -3.08
CA LEU A 446 -22.76 8.94 -2.48
C LEU A 446 -23.91 9.91 -2.76
N ALA A 447 -25.08 9.37 -3.15
CA ALA A 447 -26.30 10.18 -3.30
C ALA A 447 -26.66 10.94 -2.01
N HIS A 448 -26.29 10.34 -0.87
CA HIS A 448 -26.69 10.75 0.47
C HIS A 448 -25.52 10.56 1.46
N PRO A 449 -24.51 11.45 1.45
CA PRO A 449 -23.41 11.39 2.42
C PRO A 449 -23.95 11.51 3.85
N THR A 450 -23.50 10.61 4.73
CA THR A 450 -24.07 10.47 6.08
C THR A 450 -23.02 10.15 7.13
N VAL A 451 -23.27 10.62 8.35
CA VAL A 451 -22.54 10.23 9.55
C VAL A 451 -23.49 9.39 10.40
N VAL A 452 -23.20 8.09 10.48
CA VAL A 452 -23.97 7.16 11.29
C VAL A 452 -23.48 7.25 12.72
N SER A 453 -24.37 7.48 13.67
CA SER A 453 -24.06 7.50 15.10
C SER A 453 -24.89 6.47 15.84
N ILE A 454 -24.27 5.65 16.70
CA ILE A 454 -24.95 4.66 17.53
C ILE A 454 -24.69 5.01 18.99
N THR A 455 -25.74 4.98 19.80
CA THR A 455 -25.71 5.32 21.22
C THR A 455 -25.71 4.07 22.10
N ASN A 456 -25.30 4.21 23.36
CA ASN A 456 -25.16 3.09 24.30
C ASN A 456 -26.47 2.31 24.56
N ASN A 457 -27.63 2.93 24.33
CA ASN A 457 -28.94 2.27 24.38
C ASN A 457 -29.39 1.70 23.02
N LEU A 458 -28.43 1.42 22.12
CA LEU A 458 -28.64 0.78 20.81
C LEU A 458 -29.56 1.54 19.84
N ILE A 459 -29.76 2.85 20.06
CA ILE A 459 -30.42 3.74 19.11
C ILE A 459 -29.39 4.29 18.14
N PHE A 460 -29.71 4.27 16.84
CA PHE A 460 -28.87 4.82 15.79
C PHE A 460 -29.53 5.95 15.01
N ALA A 461 -28.70 6.85 14.48
CA ALA A 461 -29.12 8.01 13.70
C ALA A 461 -28.29 8.15 12.42
N LEU A 462 -28.93 8.60 11.34
CA LEU A 462 -28.33 8.88 10.04
C LEU A 462 -28.24 10.40 9.83
N ASN A 463 -27.21 11.02 10.39
CA ASN A 463 -27.03 12.47 10.30
C ASN A 463 -26.50 12.83 8.91
N ARG A 464 -27.10 13.82 8.22
CA ARG A 464 -26.72 14.19 6.86
C ARG A 464 -25.43 15.00 6.87
N TRP A 465 -24.49 14.64 6.01
CA TRP A 465 -23.22 15.36 5.85
C TRP A 465 -23.29 16.35 4.69
N ASN A 466 -22.88 17.59 4.95
CA ASN A 466 -22.79 18.64 3.94
C ASN A 466 -21.41 18.62 3.25
N THR A 467 -21.35 18.00 2.07
CA THR A 467 -20.13 17.93 1.26
C THR A 467 -19.62 19.28 0.77
N ASN A 468 -20.46 20.32 0.76
CA ASN A 468 -20.09 21.66 0.32
C ASN A 468 -19.55 22.54 1.48
N TYR A 469 -19.51 22.01 2.71
CA TYR A 469 -18.97 22.75 3.84
C TYR A 469 -17.45 22.92 3.71
N THR A 470 -17.01 24.16 3.53
CA THR A 470 -15.58 24.54 3.38
C THR A 470 -15.01 25.25 4.61
N GLY A 471 -15.76 25.28 5.71
CA GLY A 471 -15.41 25.98 6.95
C GLY A 471 -16.35 27.16 7.24
N PRO A 472 -16.11 27.91 8.33
CA PRO A 472 -16.87 29.11 8.65
C PRO A 472 -16.65 30.17 7.55
N SER A 473 -17.68 30.44 6.74
CA SER A 473 -17.61 31.53 5.75
C SER A 473 -17.57 32.88 6.46
N VAL A 474 -16.50 33.65 6.23
CA VAL A 474 -16.53 35.11 6.46
C VAL A 474 -17.66 35.67 5.58
N PRO A 475 -18.55 36.56 6.06
CA PRO A 475 -19.59 37.13 5.22
C PRO A 475 -18.95 37.85 4.04
N SER A 476 -19.11 37.32 2.82
CA SER A 476 -18.65 38.00 1.62
C SER A 476 -19.56 39.18 1.34
N ILE A 477 -19.05 40.40 1.51
CA ILE A 477 -19.65 41.62 0.97
C ILE A 477 -19.56 41.51 -0.55
N SER A 478 -20.61 41.02 -1.21
CA SER A 478 -20.75 41.12 -2.67
C SER A 478 -21.50 42.42 -2.99
N THR A 479 -20.73 43.42 -3.41
CA THR A 479 -21.19 44.60 -4.15
C THR A 479 -21.79 44.17 -5.49
N SER A 480 -23.11 44.32 -5.66
CA SER A 480 -23.75 44.33 -6.98
C SER A 480 -24.60 45.60 -7.12
N ILE A 481 -23.99 46.62 -7.72
CA ILE A 481 -24.65 47.76 -8.33
C ILE A 481 -25.30 47.24 -9.62
N GLY A 482 -26.61 47.42 -9.82
CA GLY A 482 -27.23 47.25 -11.14
C GLY A 482 -28.71 46.88 -11.16
N ASN A 483 -29.51 47.89 -11.51
CA ASN A 483 -30.83 47.86 -12.13
C ASN A 483 -32.10 47.59 -11.30
N GLN A 484 -32.80 48.71 -11.13
CA GLN A 484 -34.19 48.92 -10.75
C GLN A 484 -35.19 48.18 -11.67
N ASN A 485 -36.30 47.76 -11.04
CA ASN A 485 -37.69 47.73 -11.53
C ASN A 485 -38.34 46.36 -11.34
N ASN A 486 -38.96 46.16 -10.17
CA ASN A 486 -40.34 45.69 -10.08
C ASN A 486 -40.83 45.73 -8.63
N GLU A 487 -41.89 46.49 -8.42
CA GLU A 487 -42.69 46.54 -7.21
C GLU A 487 -43.49 45.24 -7.04
N ASN A 488 -43.87 44.94 -5.79
CA ASN A 488 -44.70 43.81 -5.32
C ASN A 488 -43.94 42.55 -4.92
N ASN A 489 -43.50 42.50 -3.65
CA ASN A 489 -43.69 41.35 -2.74
C ASN A 489 -43.10 41.68 -1.37
N ALA A 490 -43.95 42.18 -0.48
CA ALA A 490 -43.72 42.14 0.96
C ALA A 490 -44.03 40.72 1.43
N ASP A 491 -43.02 39.85 1.50
CA ASP A 491 -42.98 38.58 2.28
C ASP A 491 -41.71 37.78 1.91
N SER A 492 -40.55 38.14 2.46
CA SER A 492 -39.37 37.23 2.47
C SER A 492 -38.33 37.60 3.55
N MET A 493 -38.79 37.74 4.79
CA MET A 493 -37.91 37.74 5.96
C MET A 493 -38.01 36.36 6.64
N GLY A 494 -37.22 35.37 6.19
CA GLY A 494 -37.16 34.08 6.89
C GLY A 494 -36.51 32.93 6.12
N ASN A 495 -35.19 32.78 6.21
CA ASN A 495 -34.43 31.51 6.33
C ASN A 495 -32.97 31.71 5.87
N THR A 496 -32.13 32.24 6.74
CA THR A 496 -30.67 31.99 6.66
C THR A 496 -30.40 30.61 7.27
N ILE A 497 -30.53 29.54 6.49
CA ILE A 497 -30.09 28.20 6.92
C ILE A 497 -28.57 28.28 7.11
N SER A 498 -28.12 28.25 8.36
CA SER A 498 -26.71 28.20 8.74
C SER A 498 -26.01 27.04 8.02
N ASN A 499 -24.96 27.34 7.25
CA ASN A 499 -24.18 26.34 6.51
C ASN A 499 -23.34 25.50 7.49
N LEU A 500 -23.94 24.47 8.10
CA LEU A 500 -23.30 23.57 9.06
C LEU A 500 -22.75 22.31 8.35
N PRO A 501 -21.70 21.67 8.89
CA PRO A 501 -21.15 20.42 8.33
C PRO A 501 -22.10 19.23 8.48
N LEU A 502 -22.91 19.21 9.55
CA LEU A 502 -23.78 18.10 9.90
C LEU A 502 -25.21 18.57 10.16
N THR A 503 -26.18 17.86 9.62
CA THR A 503 -27.61 18.05 9.92
C THR A 503 -28.14 16.82 10.64
N VAL A 504 -28.83 17.05 11.77
CA VAL A 504 -29.45 15.98 12.58
C VAL A 504 -30.37 15.13 11.71
N ASP A 505 -30.37 13.82 11.96
CA ASP A 505 -31.33 12.89 11.37
C ASP A 505 -32.78 13.42 11.46
N PRO A 506 -33.51 13.56 10.34
CA PRO A 506 -34.89 14.05 10.34
C PRO A 506 -35.82 13.27 11.28
N LEU A 507 -35.59 11.97 11.47
CA LEU A 507 -36.38 11.15 12.39
C LEU A 507 -36.18 11.53 13.86
N LEU A 508 -35.05 12.18 14.20
CA LEU A 508 -34.78 12.70 15.53
C LEU A 508 -35.15 14.18 15.67
N ALA A 509 -35.14 14.94 14.58
CA ALA A 509 -35.43 16.37 14.58
C ALA A 509 -36.95 16.69 14.66
N ALA A 510 -37.82 15.83 14.13
CA ALA A 510 -39.26 16.08 13.99
C ALA A 510 -40.12 15.79 15.24
N GLY A 511 -39.55 15.88 16.44
CA GLY A 511 -40.25 15.52 17.68
C GLY A 511 -41.21 16.60 18.15
N ASN A 512 -42.50 16.47 17.81
CA ASN A 512 -43.54 17.14 18.57
C ASN A 512 -43.50 16.56 20.01
N PRO A 513 -43.31 17.36 21.08
CA PRO A 513 -43.15 16.87 22.45
C PRO A 513 -44.33 16.01 22.97
N SER A 514 -45.44 15.98 22.25
CA SER A 514 -46.65 15.22 22.55
C SER A 514 -46.71 13.81 21.96
N GLN A 515 -45.76 13.38 21.12
CA GLN A 515 -45.72 12.01 20.58
C GLN A 515 -44.33 11.38 20.72
N PRO A 516 -44.23 10.09 21.12
CA PRO A 516 -42.96 9.39 21.16
C PRO A 516 -42.35 9.32 19.75
N LEU A 517 -41.18 9.94 19.60
CA LEU A 517 -40.38 9.93 18.37
C LEU A 517 -40.15 8.48 17.89
N PRO A 518 -40.41 8.14 16.62
CA PRO A 518 -40.01 6.85 16.06
C PRO A 518 -38.48 6.78 16.04
N ARG A 519 -37.89 5.95 16.92
CA ARG A 519 -36.44 5.75 17.01
C ARG A 519 -36.06 4.44 16.35
N ARG A 520 -35.00 4.47 15.54
CA ARG A 520 -34.39 3.26 14.99
C ARG A 520 -33.53 2.58 16.06
N HIS A 521 -33.83 1.31 16.35
CA HIS A 521 -33.19 0.52 17.40
C HIS A 521 -32.59 -0.76 16.81
N LEU A 522 -31.45 -1.22 17.33
CA LEU A 522 -30.75 -2.43 16.83
C LEU A 522 -31.32 -3.77 17.36
N GLY A 523 -32.58 -3.76 17.84
CA GLY A 523 -33.25 -4.96 18.36
C GLY A 523 -32.92 -5.30 19.82
N GLU A 524 -32.55 -6.55 20.08
CA GLU A 524 -32.33 -7.12 21.42
C GLU A 524 -31.15 -6.47 22.17
N PRO A 525 -31.16 -6.46 23.51
CA PRO A 525 -30.01 -6.03 24.31
C PRO A 525 -28.80 -6.95 24.09
N PHE A 526 -27.60 -6.39 24.23
CA PHE A 526 -26.36 -7.15 24.18
C PHE A 526 -26.12 -7.93 25.47
N ASP A 527 -25.27 -8.95 25.40
CA ASP A 527 -24.85 -9.77 26.53
C ASP A 527 -24.23 -8.91 27.64
N GLN A 528 -24.64 -9.15 28.89
CA GLN A 528 -24.23 -8.37 30.06
C GLN A 528 -22.73 -8.51 30.40
N ARG A 529 -22.08 -9.57 29.90
CA ARG A 529 -20.63 -9.78 30.01
C ARG A 529 -19.85 -8.75 29.19
N LEU A 530 -20.47 -8.13 28.18
CA LEU A 530 -19.81 -7.19 27.28
C LEU A 530 -20.08 -5.74 27.67
N LYS A 531 -19.00 -4.95 27.65
CA LYS A 531 -19.11 -3.49 27.62
C LYS A 531 -19.20 -3.02 26.17
N ILE A 532 -20.29 -2.34 25.83
CA ILE A 532 -20.49 -1.79 24.48
C ILE A 532 -19.36 -0.81 24.13
N ARG A 533 -18.69 -1.07 23.01
CA ARG A 533 -17.57 -0.30 22.45
C ARG A 533 -17.84 0.00 20.98
N TRP A 534 -17.04 0.91 20.42
CA TRP A 534 -17.16 1.32 19.02
C TRP A 534 -16.91 0.17 18.03
N ASN A 535 -16.13 -0.83 18.41
CA ASN A 535 -15.81 -1.99 17.58
C ASN A 535 -16.86 -3.11 17.65
N ASN A 536 -17.99 -2.92 18.35
CA ASN A 536 -19.15 -3.82 18.24
C ASN A 536 -19.99 -3.57 16.98
N PHE A 537 -19.66 -2.50 16.23
CA PHE A 537 -20.45 -2.05 15.10
C PHE A 537 -19.56 -1.78 13.88
N VAL A 538 -20.08 -2.14 12.72
CA VAL A 538 -19.52 -1.80 11.41
C VAL A 538 -20.64 -1.25 10.56
N THR A 539 -20.38 -0.18 9.83
CA THR A 539 -21.30 0.32 8.80
C THR A 539 -20.75 0.06 7.41
N THR A 540 -21.63 -0.26 6.46
CA THR A 540 -21.25 -0.26 5.04
C THR A 540 -20.92 1.16 4.58
N VAL A 541 -20.09 1.30 3.54
CA VAL A 541 -19.61 2.61 3.05
C VAL A 541 -20.77 3.49 2.53
N GLU A 542 -21.85 2.86 2.08
CA GLU A 542 -23.06 3.54 1.59
C GLU A 542 -24.05 3.89 2.73
N SER A 543 -23.75 3.55 3.98
CA SER A 543 -24.66 3.67 5.13
C SER A 543 -26.00 2.95 4.94
N ARG A 544 -26.03 1.85 4.17
CA ARG A 544 -27.25 1.05 3.91
C ARG A 544 -27.46 -0.09 4.90
N SER A 545 -26.38 -0.53 5.55
CA SER A 545 -26.45 -1.60 6.53
C SER A 545 -25.51 -1.33 7.70
N ILE A 546 -26.01 -1.65 8.90
CA ILE A 546 -25.24 -1.71 10.14
C ILE A 546 -25.08 -3.19 10.48
N ILE A 547 -23.83 -3.61 10.70
CA ILE A 547 -23.49 -4.93 11.21
C ILE A 547 -23.17 -4.76 12.69
N ALA A 548 -23.91 -5.45 13.55
CA ALA A 548 -23.80 -5.34 15.00
C ALA A 548 -23.52 -6.71 15.62
N CYS A 549 -22.64 -6.76 16.62
CA CYS A 549 -22.33 -7.95 17.41
C CYS A 549 -22.52 -7.72 18.91
N GLY A 550 -22.55 -8.81 19.67
CA GLY A 550 -22.73 -8.79 21.14
C GLY A 550 -24.03 -9.43 21.60
N TYR A 551 -24.75 -10.14 20.73
CA TYR A 551 -26.02 -10.78 21.09
C TYR A 551 -25.80 -12.08 21.89
N PRO A 552 -26.66 -12.39 22.88
CA PRO A 552 -26.55 -13.61 23.69
C PRO A 552 -26.71 -14.93 22.91
N ASP A 553 -27.23 -14.87 21.69
CA ASP A 553 -27.41 -16.03 20.79
C ASP A 553 -26.16 -16.34 19.94
N TYR A 554 -25.02 -15.71 20.26
CA TYR A 554 -23.72 -15.85 19.59
C TYR A 554 -23.70 -15.37 18.13
N SER A 555 -24.77 -14.71 17.69
CA SER A 555 -24.87 -14.17 16.35
C SER A 555 -24.28 -12.76 16.25
N PHE A 556 -23.94 -12.38 15.03
CA PHE A 556 -23.95 -10.98 14.65
C PHE A 556 -25.04 -10.77 13.59
N ARG A 557 -25.58 -9.54 13.52
CA ARG A 557 -26.77 -9.24 12.72
C ARG A 557 -26.47 -8.16 11.70
N VAL A 558 -26.99 -8.33 10.49
CA VAL A 558 -26.98 -7.32 9.42
C VAL A 558 -28.33 -6.62 9.45
N ILE A 559 -28.34 -5.31 9.71
CA ILE A 559 -29.53 -4.50 9.93
C ILE A 559 -29.63 -3.44 8.83
N ASP A 560 -30.80 -3.35 8.21
CA ASP A 560 -31.13 -2.31 7.24
C ASP A 560 -31.29 -0.96 7.91
N THR A 561 -30.58 0.07 7.45
CA THR A 561 -30.57 1.39 8.09
C THR A 561 -31.85 2.20 7.87
N ASP A 562 -32.56 1.96 6.78
CA ASP A 562 -33.77 2.70 6.44
C ASP A 562 -34.98 2.18 7.24
N THR A 563 -35.13 0.85 7.30
CA THR A 563 -36.25 0.17 7.95
C THR A 563 -35.98 -0.27 9.38
N ALA A 564 -34.71 -0.26 9.82
CA ALA A 564 -34.25 -0.83 11.09
C ALA A 564 -34.57 -2.34 11.26
N LYS A 565 -34.84 -3.05 10.16
CA LYS A 565 -35.12 -4.49 10.19
C LYS A 565 -33.84 -5.31 10.05
N VAL A 566 -33.77 -6.42 10.77
CA VAL A 566 -32.70 -7.42 10.63
C VAL A 566 -32.88 -8.13 9.27
N ARG A 567 -31.88 -8.02 8.39
CA ARG A 567 -31.83 -8.69 7.08
C ARG A 567 -31.24 -10.10 7.18
N GLN A 568 -30.18 -10.26 7.98
CA GLN A 568 -29.53 -11.54 8.23
C GLN A 568 -29.11 -11.66 9.69
N VAL A 569 -29.20 -12.89 10.20
CA VAL A 569 -28.61 -13.32 11.48
C VAL A 569 -27.55 -14.35 11.14
N ILE A 570 -26.30 -14.07 11.51
CA ILE A 570 -25.15 -14.88 11.12
C ILE A 570 -24.65 -15.64 12.33
N TYR A 571 -24.64 -16.96 12.22
CA TYR A 571 -24.11 -17.90 13.21
C TYR A 571 -22.80 -18.48 12.69
N GLY A 572 -21.85 -18.71 13.60
CA GLY A 572 -20.54 -19.28 13.25
C GLY A 572 -19.58 -19.39 14.43
N HIS A 573 -19.83 -18.63 15.50
CA HIS A 573 -19.10 -18.70 16.77
C HIS A 573 -19.79 -19.61 17.78
N CYS A 574 -19.02 -20.09 18.76
CA CYS A 574 -19.50 -20.95 19.85
C CYS A 574 -19.77 -20.18 21.16
N ASP A 575 -19.48 -18.88 21.20
CA ASP A 575 -19.82 -17.95 22.28
C ASP A 575 -20.02 -16.54 21.67
N VAL A 576 -20.26 -15.54 22.52
CA VAL A 576 -20.64 -14.20 22.08
C VAL A 576 -19.52 -13.51 21.28
N VAL A 577 -19.92 -12.96 20.14
CA VAL A 577 -19.07 -12.13 19.29
C VAL A 577 -18.79 -10.79 19.98
N THR A 578 -17.52 -10.54 20.32
CA THR A 578 -17.04 -9.40 21.10
C THR A 578 -16.67 -8.19 20.26
N CYS A 579 -16.29 -8.38 19.00
CA CYS A 579 -15.83 -7.30 18.12
C CYS A 579 -16.00 -7.65 16.64
N LEU A 580 -16.07 -6.61 15.81
CA LEU A 580 -16.17 -6.68 14.36
C LEU A 580 -15.15 -5.74 13.71
N ALA A 581 -14.69 -6.11 12.52
CA ALA A 581 -13.89 -5.25 11.66
C ALA A 581 -14.29 -5.39 10.20
N ARG A 582 -14.11 -4.33 9.42
CA ARG A 582 -14.33 -4.32 7.97
C ARG A 582 -13.05 -3.94 7.26
N SER A 583 -12.76 -4.62 6.16
CA SER A 583 -11.62 -4.23 5.32
C SER A 583 -11.89 -2.93 4.57
N GLU A 584 -10.83 -2.21 4.22
CA GLU A 584 -10.93 -1.15 3.22
C GLU A 584 -11.55 -1.68 1.92
N ALA A 585 -12.40 -0.87 1.29
CA ALA A 585 -13.09 -1.21 0.05
C ALA A 585 -13.43 0.05 -0.73
N ASN A 586 -13.44 -0.08 -2.06
CA ASN A 586 -13.98 0.96 -2.92
C ASN A 586 -15.50 1.06 -2.73
N LEU A 587 -16.07 2.20 -3.11
CA LEU A 587 -17.54 2.36 -3.14
C LEU A 587 -18.17 1.25 -3.98
N PHE A 588 -19.26 0.65 -3.49
CA PHE A 588 -20.01 -0.41 -4.16
C PHE A 588 -19.22 -1.72 -4.42
N ALA A 589 -18.06 -1.90 -3.80
CA ALA A 589 -17.24 -3.10 -3.93
C ALA A 589 -17.43 -4.07 -2.76
N ASP A 590 -17.27 -5.36 -3.05
CA ASP A 590 -17.21 -6.41 -2.04
C ASP A 590 -16.04 -6.16 -1.08
N CYS A 591 -16.18 -6.65 0.15
CA CYS A 591 -15.18 -6.46 1.19
C CYS A 591 -15.16 -7.65 2.15
N TYR A 592 -14.18 -7.68 3.05
CA TYR A 592 -14.15 -8.65 4.14
C TYR A 592 -14.75 -8.07 5.41
N ILE A 593 -15.49 -8.90 6.12
CA ILE A 593 -15.93 -8.67 7.50
C ILE A 593 -15.25 -9.72 8.37
N ALA A 594 -14.67 -9.33 9.50
CA ALA A 594 -14.12 -10.26 10.47
C ALA A 594 -14.85 -10.11 11.80
N SER A 595 -15.13 -11.24 12.46
CA SER A 595 -15.76 -11.32 13.77
C SER A 595 -14.85 -12.04 14.75
N GLY A 596 -14.72 -11.50 15.96
CA GLY A 596 -13.95 -12.09 17.05
C GLY A 596 -14.86 -12.36 18.23
N SER A 597 -14.57 -13.40 19.00
CA SER A 597 -15.49 -13.95 19.98
C SER A 597 -14.82 -14.30 21.31
N LEU A 598 -15.67 -14.51 22.33
CA LEU A 598 -15.29 -15.10 23.61
C LEU A 598 -14.75 -16.53 23.46
N ASP A 599 -15.09 -17.23 22.37
CA ASP A 599 -14.59 -18.58 22.05
C ASP A 599 -13.13 -18.61 21.57
N CYS A 600 -12.42 -17.48 21.62
CA CYS A 600 -11.01 -17.33 21.23
C CYS A 600 -10.74 -17.52 19.72
N THR A 601 -11.77 -17.50 18.88
CA THR A 601 -11.61 -17.59 17.41
C THR A 601 -11.89 -16.26 16.72
N VAL A 602 -11.31 -16.10 15.53
CA VAL A 602 -11.69 -15.06 14.58
C VAL A 602 -12.24 -15.71 13.32
N VAL A 603 -13.40 -15.26 12.85
CA VAL A 603 -13.99 -15.77 11.61
C VAL A 603 -14.01 -14.67 10.56
N LEU A 604 -13.52 -14.99 9.36
CA LEU A 604 -13.51 -14.10 8.20
C LEU A 604 -14.70 -14.42 7.29
N TRP A 605 -15.42 -13.39 6.88
CA TRP A 605 -16.63 -13.45 6.08
C TRP A 605 -16.48 -12.62 4.82
N HIS A 606 -17.17 -13.02 3.76
CA HIS A 606 -17.24 -12.26 2.51
C HIS A 606 -18.53 -11.41 2.48
N TRP A 607 -18.39 -10.10 2.35
CA TRP A 607 -19.51 -9.18 2.17
C TRP A 607 -19.74 -8.90 0.70
N ASN A 608 -20.94 -9.22 0.21
CA ASN A 608 -21.36 -8.90 -1.15
C ASN A 608 -22.11 -7.56 -1.17
N ALA A 609 -21.53 -6.58 -1.87
CA ALA A 609 -22.08 -5.23 -1.95
C ALA A 609 -23.34 -5.13 -2.83
N GLN A 610 -23.52 -6.04 -3.79
CA GLN A 610 -24.71 -6.05 -4.65
C GLN A 610 -25.94 -6.56 -3.89
N THR A 611 -25.78 -7.65 -3.14
CA THR A 611 -26.87 -8.23 -2.33
C THR A 611 -27.02 -7.58 -0.97
N GLN A 612 -26.02 -6.79 -0.52
CA GLN A 612 -25.95 -6.18 0.81
C GLN A 612 -26.11 -7.23 1.91
N SER A 613 -25.34 -8.31 1.79
CA SER A 613 -25.43 -9.49 2.65
C SER A 613 -24.05 -10.16 2.81
N ILE A 614 -23.89 -10.93 3.89
CA ILE A 614 -22.80 -11.90 3.98
C ILE A 614 -23.09 -13.02 2.98
N ALA A 615 -22.09 -13.33 2.15
CA ALA A 615 -22.16 -14.32 1.10
C ALA A 615 -22.05 -15.75 1.63
N GLY A 616 -22.64 -16.69 0.90
CA GLY A 616 -22.38 -18.12 1.04
C GLY A 616 -21.15 -18.58 0.27
N GLU A 617 -20.99 -19.90 0.15
CA GLU A 617 -19.83 -20.58 -0.44
C GLU A 617 -19.67 -20.23 -1.92
N TYR A 618 -20.80 -20.15 -2.64
CA TYR A 618 -20.83 -19.87 -4.07
C TYR A 618 -21.18 -18.40 -4.39
N ASN A 619 -21.39 -17.57 -3.35
CA ASN A 619 -21.78 -16.17 -3.46
C ASN A 619 -23.05 -15.96 -4.32
N VAL A 620 -24.05 -16.83 -4.13
CA VAL A 620 -25.34 -16.77 -4.84
C VAL A 620 -26.42 -16.17 -3.93
N VAL A 621 -27.36 -15.42 -4.53
CA VAL A 621 -28.46 -14.81 -3.79
C VAL A 621 -29.33 -15.90 -3.14
N GLY A 622 -29.59 -15.77 -1.83
CA GLY A 622 -30.42 -16.71 -1.06
C GLY A 622 -29.64 -17.86 -0.41
N GLU A 623 -28.34 -17.98 -0.67
CA GLU A 623 -27.46 -18.93 0.00
C GLU A 623 -27.25 -18.57 1.48
N ALA A 624 -27.11 -19.58 2.34
CA ALA A 624 -26.74 -19.36 3.73
C ALA A 624 -25.31 -18.82 3.80
N ALA A 625 -25.07 -17.86 4.70
CA ALA A 625 -23.74 -17.31 4.91
C ALA A 625 -22.75 -18.38 5.38
N THR A 626 -21.57 -18.42 4.77
CA THR A 626 -20.52 -19.38 5.14
C THR A 626 -19.23 -18.64 5.52
N PRO A 627 -18.51 -19.12 6.56
CA PRO A 627 -17.17 -18.65 6.86
C PRO A 627 -16.25 -18.82 5.65
N ARG A 628 -15.50 -17.77 5.31
CA ARG A 628 -14.42 -17.88 4.31
C ARG A 628 -13.18 -18.53 4.91
N ALA A 629 -12.86 -18.18 6.15
CA ALA A 629 -11.76 -18.77 6.91
C ALA A 629 -12.05 -18.66 8.41
N ILE A 630 -11.60 -19.65 9.17
CA ILE A 630 -11.64 -19.65 10.64
C ILE A 630 -10.19 -19.55 11.12
N LEU A 631 -9.87 -18.46 11.79
CA LEU A 631 -8.54 -18.13 12.26
C LEU A 631 -8.42 -18.53 13.74
N THR A 632 -7.44 -19.37 14.03
CA THR A 632 -7.21 -19.93 15.36
C THR A 632 -5.82 -19.55 15.87
N GLY A 633 -5.63 -19.62 17.19
CA GLY A 633 -4.33 -19.38 17.84
C GLY A 633 -4.40 -18.51 19.10
N HIS A 634 -5.51 -17.81 19.34
CA HIS A 634 -5.71 -17.09 20.61
C HIS A 634 -6.09 -18.08 21.71
N GLU A 635 -5.59 -17.81 22.92
CA GLU A 635 -5.88 -18.59 24.14
C GLU A 635 -6.84 -17.85 25.08
N THR A 636 -7.12 -16.57 24.78
CA THR A 636 -8.04 -15.72 25.53
C THR A 636 -8.98 -14.97 24.60
N ILE A 637 -9.96 -14.29 25.20
CA ILE A 637 -11.01 -13.53 24.50
C ILE A 637 -10.40 -12.60 23.45
N VAL A 638 -10.90 -12.66 22.22
CA VAL A 638 -10.54 -11.71 21.17
C VAL A 638 -11.17 -10.35 21.49
N THR A 639 -10.38 -9.29 21.58
CA THR A 639 -10.84 -7.95 21.95
C THR A 639 -10.86 -6.97 20.78
N MET A 640 -9.94 -7.13 19.82
CA MET A 640 -9.79 -6.22 18.68
C MET A 640 -9.43 -6.98 17.40
N ILE A 641 -9.87 -6.47 16.25
CA ILE A 641 -9.55 -7.02 14.93
C ILE A 641 -9.31 -5.86 13.96
N CYS A 642 -8.41 -6.06 13.02
CA CYS A 642 -8.23 -5.21 11.86
C CYS A 642 -8.05 -6.08 10.61
N VAL A 643 -8.62 -5.66 9.47
CA VAL A 643 -8.53 -6.41 8.22
C VAL A 643 -7.93 -5.51 7.14
N SER A 644 -6.80 -5.92 6.57
CA SER A 644 -6.21 -5.25 5.42
C SER A 644 -6.36 -6.13 4.18
N ALA A 645 -7.43 -5.87 3.40
CA ALA A 645 -7.66 -6.58 2.14
C ALA A 645 -6.56 -6.31 1.11
N GLU A 646 -5.94 -5.13 1.16
CA GLU A 646 -4.83 -4.75 0.28
C GLU A 646 -3.61 -5.67 0.46
N HIS A 647 -3.24 -5.92 1.71
CA HIS A 647 -2.10 -6.77 2.09
C HIS A 647 -2.46 -8.24 2.27
N GLY A 648 -3.75 -8.59 2.21
CA GLY A 648 -4.21 -9.96 2.38
C GLY A 648 -4.03 -10.49 3.81
N VAL A 649 -4.09 -9.62 4.82
CA VAL A 649 -3.88 -9.99 6.23
C VAL A 649 -5.06 -9.63 7.13
N VAL A 650 -5.26 -10.44 8.16
CA VAL A 650 -6.17 -10.22 9.29
C VAL A 650 -5.33 -10.17 10.55
N ILE A 651 -5.44 -9.08 11.30
CA ILE A 651 -4.70 -8.88 12.55
C ILE A 651 -5.72 -8.91 13.68
N SER A 652 -5.48 -9.73 14.70
CA SER A 652 -6.39 -9.88 15.82
C SER A 652 -5.61 -9.80 17.14
N ALA A 653 -6.26 -9.27 18.17
CA ALA A 653 -5.66 -9.13 19.49
C ALA A 653 -6.60 -9.62 20.58
N SER A 654 -6.02 -10.10 21.66
CA SER A 654 -6.73 -10.73 22.78
C SER A 654 -6.54 -10.00 24.11
N GLN A 655 -7.23 -10.49 25.14
CA GLN A 655 -7.21 -9.94 26.48
C GLN A 655 -5.86 -10.11 27.20
N ASP A 656 -5.08 -11.15 26.88
CA ASP A 656 -3.76 -11.38 27.47
C ASP A 656 -2.64 -10.50 26.87
N GLY A 657 -2.93 -9.74 25.82
CA GLY A 657 -1.96 -8.90 25.12
C GLY A 657 -1.39 -9.51 23.84
N THR A 658 -1.74 -10.76 23.50
CA THR A 658 -1.26 -11.42 22.28
C THR A 658 -1.87 -10.76 21.05
N VAL A 659 -1.04 -10.51 20.04
CA VAL A 659 -1.48 -10.05 18.71
C VAL A 659 -1.08 -11.08 17.67
N LEU A 660 -2.04 -11.58 16.89
CA LEU A 660 -1.80 -12.55 15.83
C LEU A 660 -2.04 -11.91 14.47
N ILE A 661 -1.19 -12.28 13.50
CA ILE A 661 -1.35 -11.93 12.09
C ILE A 661 -1.63 -13.21 11.32
N HIS A 662 -2.78 -13.27 10.66
CA HIS A 662 -3.16 -14.36 9.75
C HIS A 662 -3.26 -13.86 8.31
N THR A 663 -3.11 -14.75 7.34
CA THR A 663 -3.52 -14.50 5.95
C THR A 663 -5.05 -14.48 5.86
N THR A 664 -5.60 -13.86 4.82
CA THR A 664 -7.05 -13.98 4.49
C THR A 664 -7.48 -15.38 4.07
N MET A 665 -6.53 -16.33 3.97
CA MET A 665 -6.78 -17.74 3.66
C MET A 665 -6.81 -18.63 4.93
N GLY A 666 -6.40 -18.11 6.08
CA GLY A 666 -6.44 -18.84 7.35
C GLY A 666 -5.08 -19.13 7.98
N ASP A 667 -3.98 -18.92 7.26
CA ASP A 667 -2.64 -19.28 7.74
C ASP A 667 -2.16 -18.29 8.81
N LEU A 668 -1.71 -18.80 9.96
CA LEU A 668 -1.06 -17.99 10.97
C LEU A 668 0.35 -17.61 10.50
N LEU A 669 0.59 -16.31 10.28
CA LEU A 669 1.89 -15.80 9.87
C LEU A 669 2.79 -15.53 11.08
N ARG A 670 2.28 -14.82 12.09
CA ARG A 670 3.10 -14.37 13.24
C ARG A 670 2.27 -14.20 14.51
N ARG A 671 2.97 -14.34 15.64
CA ARG A 671 2.53 -13.95 16.99
C ARG A 671 3.43 -12.81 17.46
N LEU A 672 2.83 -11.70 17.85
CA LEU A 672 3.51 -10.51 18.34
C LEU A 672 3.21 -10.33 19.82
N GLU A 673 4.26 -10.10 20.60
CA GLU A 673 4.20 -9.74 22.00
C GLU A 673 5.22 -8.63 22.24
N SER A 674 4.83 -7.59 22.97
CA SER A 674 5.77 -6.54 23.33
C SER A 674 6.82 -7.10 24.29
N GLU A 675 8.08 -6.73 24.11
CA GLU A 675 9.15 -7.07 25.07
C GLU A 675 8.82 -6.51 26.47
N ASN A 676 8.07 -5.40 26.51
CA ASN A 676 7.65 -4.72 27.73
C ASN A 676 6.36 -5.27 28.34
N LEU A 677 5.72 -6.29 27.75
CA LEU A 677 4.40 -6.78 28.15
C LEU A 677 4.32 -7.20 29.62
N HIS A 678 5.42 -7.75 30.17
CA HIS A 678 5.51 -8.14 31.59
C HIS A 678 5.42 -6.94 32.55
N SER A 679 5.79 -5.74 32.10
CA SER A 679 5.76 -4.52 32.90
C SER A 679 4.39 -3.82 32.90
N PHE A 680 3.48 -4.23 32.01
CA PHE A 680 2.18 -3.58 31.86
C PHE A 680 1.21 -4.11 32.93
N PRO A 681 0.58 -3.22 33.72
CA PRO A 681 -0.38 -3.64 34.75
C PRO A 681 -1.67 -4.21 34.16
N ASP A 682 -2.03 -3.75 32.96
CA ASP A 682 -3.16 -4.22 32.18
C ASP A 682 -2.65 -4.53 30.77
N LYS A 683 -2.84 -5.78 30.36
CA LYS A 683 -2.34 -6.32 29.09
C LYS A 683 -3.40 -6.29 27.99
N GLU A 684 -4.67 -6.08 28.35
CA GLU A 684 -5.81 -6.12 27.41
C GLU A 684 -5.57 -5.16 26.25
N VAL A 685 -5.63 -5.67 25.02
CA VAL A 685 -5.54 -4.80 23.85
C VAL A 685 -6.86 -4.07 23.65
N ASN A 686 -6.82 -2.73 23.70
CA ASN A 686 -8.02 -1.87 23.64
C ASN A 686 -8.09 -1.02 22.35
N LEU A 687 -7.02 -0.98 21.56
CA LEU A 687 -6.96 -0.36 20.24
C LEU A 687 -5.96 -1.12 19.37
N LEU A 688 -6.35 -1.41 18.14
CA LEU A 688 -5.52 -2.06 17.13
C LEU A 688 -5.77 -1.35 15.80
N LEU A 689 -4.74 -0.76 15.22
CA LEU A 689 -4.80 -0.08 13.93
C LEU A 689 -3.62 -0.54 13.07
N VAL A 690 -3.81 -0.62 11.75
CA VAL A 690 -2.75 -0.95 10.78
C VAL A 690 -2.70 0.11 9.69
N SER A 691 -1.52 0.66 9.44
CA SER A 691 -1.30 1.61 8.35
C SER A 691 -1.18 0.88 7.00
N ARG A 692 -1.31 1.64 5.91
CA ARG A 692 -1.03 1.12 4.56
C ARG A 692 0.43 0.75 4.34
N GLU A 693 1.33 1.31 5.15
CA GLU A 693 2.75 0.95 5.18
C GLU A 693 3.02 -0.26 6.09
N CYS A 694 1.98 -1.00 6.50
CA CYS A 694 2.11 -2.19 7.34
C CYS A 694 2.74 -1.92 8.73
N ILE A 695 2.54 -0.72 9.28
CA ILE A 695 2.88 -0.41 10.67
C ILE A 695 1.63 -0.61 11.53
N LEU A 696 1.75 -1.47 12.53
CA LEU A 696 0.69 -1.74 13.51
C LEU A 696 0.84 -0.77 14.69
N LEU A 697 -0.29 -0.29 15.20
CA LEU A 697 -0.40 0.37 16.50
C LEU A 697 -1.26 -0.49 17.42
N VAL A 698 -0.72 -0.83 18.59
CA VAL A 698 -1.37 -1.63 19.61
C VAL A 698 -1.42 -0.81 20.90
N LEU A 699 -2.61 -0.64 21.49
CA LEU A 699 -2.77 -0.05 22.82
C LEU A 699 -3.02 -1.15 23.84
N HIS A 700 -2.02 -1.41 24.70
CA HIS A 700 -2.17 -2.28 25.86
C HIS A 700 -2.74 -1.50 27.05
N GLY A 701 -3.76 -2.08 27.66
CA GLY A 701 -4.59 -1.43 28.66
C GLY A 701 -5.16 -0.12 28.13
N ARG A 702 -4.79 1.00 28.76
CA ARG A 702 -5.30 2.35 28.38
C ARG A 702 -4.21 3.39 28.20
N HIS A 703 -2.94 2.99 28.33
CA HIS A 703 -1.82 3.92 28.43
C HIS A 703 -0.61 3.56 27.57
N ASN A 704 -0.40 2.29 27.21
CA ASN A 704 0.84 1.88 26.56
C ASN A 704 0.59 1.67 25.06
N LEU A 705 1.02 2.63 24.26
CA LEU A 705 1.02 2.53 22.80
C LEU A 705 2.32 1.85 22.35
N VAL A 706 2.19 0.74 21.65
CA VAL A 706 3.31 0.01 21.06
C VAL A 706 3.12 -0.05 19.56
N THR A 707 4.18 0.24 18.80
CA THR A 707 4.16 0.09 17.35
C THR A 707 4.99 -1.11 16.91
N PHE A 708 4.47 -1.86 15.95
CA PHE A 708 5.14 -3.03 15.38
C PHE A 708 5.20 -2.94 13.86
N THR A 709 6.21 -3.56 13.26
CA THR A 709 6.16 -3.93 11.85
C THR A 709 5.29 -5.18 11.67
N THR A 710 4.74 -5.40 10.47
CA THR A 710 4.12 -6.70 10.15
C THR A 710 5.10 -7.86 10.15
N SER A 711 6.43 -7.61 10.11
CA SER A 711 7.48 -8.62 10.32
C SER A 711 7.67 -9.02 11.79
N GLY A 712 7.08 -8.27 12.71
CA GLY A 712 7.02 -8.56 14.13
C GLY A 712 8.06 -7.87 14.99
N ARG A 713 8.75 -6.87 14.45
CA ARG A 713 9.69 -6.04 15.20
C ARG A 713 8.95 -4.94 15.95
N GLU A 714 9.21 -4.78 17.24
CA GLU A 714 8.77 -3.62 18.01
C GLU A 714 9.56 -2.37 17.60
N LEU A 715 8.87 -1.31 17.17
CA LEU A 715 9.46 -0.05 16.70
C LEU A 715 9.59 0.98 17.82
N SER A 716 8.56 1.09 18.66
CA SER A 716 8.55 1.98 19.80
C SER A 716 7.49 1.58 20.82
N CYS A 717 7.75 1.85 22.09
CA CYS A 717 6.79 1.77 23.18
C CYS A 717 6.69 3.14 23.85
N PHE A 718 5.48 3.73 23.85
CA PHE A 718 5.20 5.07 24.35
C PHE A 718 4.04 5.03 25.34
N ARG A 719 4.28 5.51 26.56
CA ARG A 719 3.24 5.62 27.58
C ARG A 719 2.57 6.99 27.54
N VAL A 720 1.27 7.03 27.26
CA VAL A 720 0.47 8.25 27.31
C VAL A 720 -0.04 8.53 28.74
N PRO A 721 -0.11 9.80 29.15
CA PRO A 721 -0.60 10.17 30.47
C PRO A 721 -2.12 9.91 30.62
N GLU A 722 -2.88 10.14 29.56
CA GLU A 722 -4.35 10.02 29.58
C GLU A 722 -4.82 8.65 29.12
N ARG A 723 -6.02 8.26 29.57
CA ARG A 723 -6.65 7.00 29.19
C ARG A 723 -7.26 7.10 27.80
N ILE A 724 -6.67 6.44 26.81
CA ILE A 724 -7.22 6.36 25.45
C ILE A 724 -8.44 5.41 25.43
N LEU A 725 -9.49 5.83 24.75
CA LEU A 725 -10.74 5.08 24.60
C LEU A 725 -11.01 4.59 23.17
N CYS A 726 -10.60 5.39 22.18
CA CYS A 726 -10.79 5.11 20.76
C CYS A 726 -9.71 5.79 19.94
N GLY A 727 -9.54 5.37 18.69
CA GLY A 727 -8.68 6.05 17.75
C GLY A 727 -8.92 5.62 16.31
N ALA A 728 -8.44 6.42 15.37
CA ALA A 728 -8.51 6.18 13.93
C ALA A 728 -7.21 6.62 13.26
N LEU A 729 -6.82 5.93 12.18
CA LEU A 729 -5.70 6.32 11.33
C LEU A 729 -6.17 7.28 10.23
N SER A 730 -5.32 8.24 9.88
CA SER A 730 -5.44 8.97 8.62
C SER A 730 -5.32 8.01 7.43
N ARG A 731 -5.86 8.41 6.28
CA ARG A 731 -5.87 7.58 5.06
C ARG A 731 -4.47 7.17 4.58
N ASP A 732 -3.49 8.05 4.72
CA ASP A 732 -2.09 7.78 4.41
C ASP A 732 -1.42 6.86 5.45
N GLY A 733 -2.03 6.72 6.64
CA GLY A 733 -1.52 5.92 7.74
C GLY A 733 -0.39 6.60 8.54
N GLU A 734 -0.04 7.85 8.24
CA GLU A 734 1.03 8.57 8.93
C GLU A 734 0.60 9.11 10.30
N TYR A 735 -0.69 9.42 10.47
CA TYR A 735 -1.23 10.09 11.65
C TYR A 735 -2.30 9.25 12.33
N VAL A 736 -2.30 9.27 13.65
CA VAL A 736 -3.30 8.62 14.50
C VAL A 736 -4.05 9.72 15.25
N VAL A 737 -5.37 9.69 15.17
CA VAL A 737 -6.24 10.55 15.98
C VAL A 737 -6.83 9.71 17.10
N VAL A 738 -6.63 10.11 18.36
CA VAL A 738 -7.09 9.37 19.54
C VAL A 738 -8.03 10.21 20.39
N GLY A 739 -8.98 9.55 21.05
CA GLY A 739 -9.94 10.15 21.97
C GLY A 739 -9.75 9.59 23.37
N THR A 740 -9.75 10.48 24.37
CA THR A 740 -9.44 10.12 25.76
C THR A 740 -10.66 10.16 26.68
N LYS A 741 -10.53 9.53 27.85
CA LYS A 741 -11.55 9.56 28.91
C LYS A 741 -11.78 10.99 29.45
N ASP A 742 -10.77 11.84 29.38
CA ASP A 742 -10.82 13.20 29.90
C ASP A 742 -11.41 14.20 28.89
N GLY A 743 -11.91 13.71 27.74
CA GLY A 743 -12.56 14.53 26.73
C GLY A 743 -11.59 15.19 25.75
N ARG A 744 -10.32 14.78 25.72
CA ARG A 744 -9.34 15.31 24.76
C ARG A 744 -9.33 14.48 23.48
N VAL A 745 -9.13 15.17 22.37
CA VAL A 745 -8.79 14.58 21.08
C VAL A 745 -7.36 14.99 20.76
N ALA A 746 -6.50 14.04 20.44
CA ALA A 746 -5.09 14.27 20.16
C ALA A 746 -4.69 13.65 18.83
N VAL A 747 -3.72 14.28 18.15
CA VAL A 747 -3.13 13.82 16.90
C VAL A 747 -1.69 13.42 17.16
N LEU A 748 -1.34 12.19 16.83
CA LEU A 748 0.00 11.64 16.92
C LEU A 748 0.51 11.28 15.53
N ARG A 749 1.83 11.35 15.32
CA ARG A 749 2.52 10.67 14.23
C ARG A 749 2.67 9.19 14.60
N LEU A 750 2.44 8.29 13.65
CA LEU A 750 2.56 6.85 13.86
C LEU A 750 4.03 6.40 13.97
N PHE A 751 4.91 6.88 13.08
CA PHE A 751 6.33 6.55 13.10
C PHE A 751 7.22 7.77 12.72
N PRO A 752 8.18 8.16 13.59
CA PRO A 752 8.29 7.78 15.00
C PRO A 752 7.08 8.27 15.80
N MET A 753 6.70 7.54 16.85
CA MET A 753 5.56 7.89 17.70
C MET A 753 5.79 9.26 18.37
N GLN A 754 4.99 10.26 18.00
CA GLN A 754 5.13 11.63 18.51
C GLN A 754 3.77 12.32 18.61
N LEU A 755 3.48 12.95 19.75
CA LEU A 755 2.31 13.84 19.89
C LEU A 755 2.55 15.13 19.07
N LEU A 756 1.65 15.44 18.14
CA LEU A 756 1.74 16.61 17.27
C LEU A 756 0.78 17.72 17.69
N TYR A 757 -0.44 17.36 18.08
CA TYR A 757 -1.49 18.33 18.40
C TYR A 757 -2.51 17.78 19.40
N THR A 758 -3.17 18.67 20.14
CA THR A 758 -4.27 18.33 21.04
C THR A 758 -5.34 19.40 20.90
N PHE A 759 -6.55 18.98 20.54
CA PHE A 759 -7.71 19.86 20.44
C PHE A 759 -8.17 20.33 21.83
N GLN A 760 -8.97 21.39 21.85
CA GLN A 760 -9.60 21.86 23.09
C GLN A 760 -10.42 20.73 23.73
N GLN A 761 -10.30 20.62 25.05
CA GLN A 761 -10.95 19.58 25.85
C GLN A 761 -12.49 19.70 25.79
N ALA A 762 -13.16 18.60 25.49
CA ALA A 762 -14.62 18.46 25.51
C ALA A 762 -15.17 18.31 26.94
N ASP A 763 -16.50 18.39 27.07
CA ASP A 763 -17.21 18.32 28.35
C ASP A 763 -17.26 16.91 28.97
N SER A 764 -16.94 15.88 28.20
CA SER A 764 -17.11 14.48 28.57
C SER A 764 -16.22 13.57 27.74
N ALA A 765 -16.12 12.30 28.15
CA ALA A 765 -15.23 11.31 27.53
C ALA A 765 -15.51 11.11 26.04
N VAL A 766 -14.46 10.99 25.21
CA VAL A 766 -14.58 10.69 23.78
C VAL A 766 -14.66 9.17 23.60
N ARG A 767 -15.84 8.67 23.22
CA ARG A 767 -16.15 7.23 23.12
C ARG A 767 -15.91 6.64 21.73
N SER A 768 -16.03 7.46 20.70
CA SER A 768 -15.83 7.07 19.31
C SER A 768 -15.24 8.21 18.50
N ILE A 769 -14.41 7.89 17.50
CA ILE A 769 -13.82 8.85 16.57
C ILE A 769 -13.92 8.31 15.15
N ALA A 770 -14.20 9.20 14.19
CA ALA A 770 -14.08 8.92 12.77
C ALA A 770 -13.47 10.12 12.04
N LEU A 771 -12.82 9.86 10.89
CA LEU A 771 -12.32 10.88 9.99
C LEU A 771 -13.22 10.98 8.76
N SER A 772 -13.48 12.19 8.29
CA SER A 772 -14.18 12.39 7.02
C SER A 772 -13.39 11.79 5.84
N SER A 773 -14.09 11.40 4.78
CA SER A 773 -13.51 10.84 3.56
C SER A 773 -12.53 11.78 2.84
N ASN A 774 -12.62 13.09 3.06
CA ASN A 774 -11.67 14.08 2.56
C ASN A 774 -10.51 14.39 3.53
N GLN A 775 -10.47 13.74 4.70
CA GLN A 775 -9.44 13.86 5.74
C GLN A 775 -9.28 15.28 6.31
N ARG A 776 -10.35 16.10 6.23
CA ARG A 776 -10.37 17.47 6.77
C ARG A 776 -11.14 17.62 8.07
N PHE A 777 -11.90 16.61 8.49
CA PHE A 777 -12.70 16.71 9.70
C PHE A 777 -12.55 15.47 10.58
N VAL A 778 -12.40 15.72 11.88
CA VAL A 778 -12.48 14.71 12.94
C VAL A 778 -13.87 14.78 13.56
N LEU A 779 -14.58 13.66 13.59
CA LEU A 779 -15.87 13.52 14.25
C LEU A 779 -15.68 12.73 15.54
N ALA A 780 -16.04 13.32 16.68
CA ALA A 780 -15.88 12.73 18.00
C ALA A 780 -17.25 12.55 18.68
N GLY A 781 -17.56 11.31 19.07
CA GLY A 781 -18.78 10.95 19.81
C GLY A 781 -18.52 10.93 21.30
N LEU A 782 -19.33 11.66 22.05
CA LEU A 782 -19.12 11.92 23.46
C LEU A 782 -20.01 11.09 24.38
N ASP A 783 -19.55 10.93 25.61
CA ASP A 783 -20.31 10.29 26.70
C ASP A 783 -21.61 11.05 27.02
N SER A 784 -21.62 12.37 26.81
CA SER A 784 -22.77 13.27 27.02
C SER A 784 -23.90 13.12 25.97
N GLY A 785 -23.72 12.27 24.96
CA GLY A 785 -24.65 12.14 23.84
C GLY A 785 -24.51 13.22 22.77
N ALA A 786 -23.35 13.89 22.71
CA ALA A 786 -23.03 14.87 21.68
C ALA A 786 -22.02 14.35 20.65
N ILE A 787 -22.03 14.96 19.47
CA ILE A 787 -21.04 14.79 18.41
C ILE A 787 -20.34 16.13 18.23
N ILE A 788 -19.01 16.13 18.29
CA ILE A 788 -18.17 17.27 17.95
C ILE A 788 -17.56 17.05 16.57
N VAL A 789 -17.53 18.09 15.74
CA VAL A 789 -16.80 18.13 14.47
C VAL A 789 -15.65 19.12 14.59
N PHE A 790 -14.42 18.63 14.51
CA PHE A 790 -13.22 19.45 14.43
C PHE A 790 -12.70 19.53 12.99
N ASN A 791 -12.14 20.66 12.60
CA ASN A 791 -11.33 20.80 11.41
C ASN A 791 -9.91 20.28 11.68
N ILE A 792 -9.32 19.59 10.70
CA ILE A 792 -7.94 19.12 10.77
C ILE A 792 -7.26 19.30 9.41
N ASP A 793 -6.00 19.71 9.46
CA ASP A 793 -5.15 19.84 8.28
C ASP A 793 -3.83 19.09 8.51
N PHE A 794 -3.80 17.81 8.12
CA PHE A 794 -2.62 16.95 8.25
C PHE A 794 -1.42 17.48 7.45
N ASN A 795 -1.64 18.31 6.42
CA ASN A 795 -0.56 18.88 5.61
C ASN A 795 0.37 19.79 6.42
N LYS A 796 -0.09 20.30 7.58
CA LYS A 796 0.75 21.03 8.53
C LYS A 796 1.98 20.23 8.95
N TRP A 797 1.86 18.90 9.02
CA TRP A 797 2.92 18.00 9.49
C TRP A 797 3.53 17.12 8.40
N HIS A 798 2.85 16.96 7.27
CA HIS A 798 3.31 16.14 6.15
C HIS A 798 4.66 16.65 5.62
N TYR A 799 5.62 15.75 5.41
CA TYR A 799 7.01 16.11 5.09
C TYR A 799 7.14 16.94 3.81
N GLU A 800 6.31 16.66 2.79
CA GLU A 800 6.26 17.45 1.55
C GLU A 800 5.84 18.91 1.78
N TYR A 801 5.05 19.20 2.83
CA TYR A 801 4.28 20.44 2.94
C TYR A 801 4.59 21.27 4.18
N ARG A 802 5.09 20.64 5.26
CA ARG A 802 5.33 21.28 6.57
C ARG A 802 6.11 22.59 6.47
N HIS A 803 7.07 22.66 5.56
CA HIS A 803 7.91 23.84 5.37
C HIS A 803 7.13 25.06 4.86
N ARG A 804 6.02 24.83 4.14
CA ARG A 804 5.16 25.92 3.65
C ARG A 804 4.28 26.50 4.75
N TYR A 805 4.06 25.77 5.84
CA TYR A 805 3.39 26.28 7.04
C TYR A 805 4.35 27.02 7.98
N SER A 806 5.65 26.69 7.97
CA SER A 806 6.65 27.37 8.79
C SER A 806 7.13 28.73 8.25
N VAL A 807 6.73 29.12 7.04
CA VAL A 807 7.13 30.40 6.40
C VAL A 807 6.08 31.51 6.66
N ARG A 808 5.43 31.52 7.83
CA ARG A 808 4.53 32.61 8.24
C ARG A 808 4.79 33.08 9.66
#